data_AF-A0A4D8RCI7-F1
#
_entry.id   AF-A0A4D8RCI7-F1
#
_cell.length_a   1.000
_cell.length_b   1.000
_cell.length_c   1.000
_cell.angle_alpha   90.00
_cell.angle_beta   90.00
_cell.angle_gamma   90.00
#
_symmetry.space_group_name_H-M   'P 1'
#
loop_
_entity.id
_entity.type
_entity.pdbx_description
1 polymer ?
#
loop_
_entity_poly.entity_id
_entity_poly.type
_entity_poly.pdbx_seq_one_letter_code
_entity_poly.pdbx_strand_id
1 'polypeptide(L)'
;MTRKRGSNGNGATGRSGRTHKPSSSMFAMALEPRFMFDAAGAITAAEVHQQPDQPAPGDKGAAKAADADKLVDWAIKESTVPAAAASPAASAPPLTEPAAVTARLAGLQGPARSVVFVDTSVSDYQTLLKDIAPDAKVVLLDPQQEALGQMAKALSGMSGLDSVQVVSHGNEGHLYIAGRAYWADGLANRGQDLQAIGAALKPGGDLLFYACNVGAGQAGQEFVQTVHRLTGADVAVSSDETGNATGQNWTLEVQSGAIEAAVPFARASMETFSGRLGTVVVTSATGTAAGSLNHAIVNAAAGDVIEFSSALTSGTVSLSGATPTNIVTASTQSFTINGDVNGDGIADITISGANTGNVPATTDYRGILFNASGKTLTVKNVIMERFYSASALQGALTLQSGSLEVDGVTFRNNLNNAIVTTSVSTSLTVKNSVFRDNTGVVSGTAGFAVVRAQVNDTLTIENSLFADNSYVMNMGSNSALYPGSIIAQTHNTAAYTVNIRNVTIVNNSYINNDAGAVGVKTAGIGTYSGASATVNVYNTIIAGNSGNLAGTSFADPNAIIYNSANITLNAGNNYQGAITGNAIFVDSTNATKSLRDYRPASTATTFINAGDSSNANRYGGSYDIRGIDRIRDGALDLGAYEVHWNVGEPSVDLNGAGAGTGESVSTSTPASGVLIAPNAVLSQTDSDTRLLGATITLSGTSDGAAEVLSMLAASVATAKTYGISVTGNDSSTITLRGAASVAGYQAVIQLIQYKNTAGSATAGTRTATITVNDGETTSTARTSSITLGGAPPPTGRR
;
A
#
# COMPACT_ATOMS: atom_id res chain seq x y z
N MET A 1 55.15 11.48 -44.16
CA MET A 1 55.04 12.95 -44.06
C MET A 1 54.76 13.27 -42.59
N THR A 2 55.71 13.80 -41.81
CA THR A 2 55.85 15.25 -41.47
C THR A 2 54.57 15.86 -40.87
N ARG A 3 54.55 16.49 -39.67
CA ARG A 3 55.62 17.09 -38.83
C ARG A 3 55.12 17.35 -37.39
N LYS A 4 56.06 17.36 -36.40
CA LYS A 4 56.21 18.26 -35.21
C LYS A 4 54.98 18.69 -34.37
N ARG A 5 55.03 19.02 -33.07
CA ARG A 5 55.95 18.93 -31.89
C ARG A 5 55.59 20.14 -30.98
N GLY A 6 55.59 19.95 -29.65
CA GLY A 6 55.84 21.01 -28.65
C GLY A 6 54.61 21.47 -27.83
N SER A 7 54.76 21.94 -26.59
CA SER A 7 55.94 21.93 -25.68
C SER A 7 55.53 22.24 -24.23
N ASN A 8 56.38 21.86 -23.26
CA ASN A 8 56.23 22.06 -21.81
C ASN A 8 56.39 23.52 -21.33
N GLY A 9 55.94 23.78 -20.10
CA GLY A 9 56.33 24.90 -19.20
C GLY A 9 55.28 25.05 -18.08
N ASN A 10 55.38 24.54 -16.84
CA ASN A 10 56.46 24.35 -15.86
C ASN A 10 56.76 25.58 -14.99
N GLY A 11 56.60 25.43 -13.66
CA GLY A 11 56.97 26.39 -12.60
C GLY A 11 55.82 26.75 -11.65
N ALA A 12 55.93 26.85 -10.33
CA ALA A 12 56.82 26.36 -9.26
C ALA A 12 56.50 27.19 -7.98
N THR A 13 56.95 26.75 -6.79
CA THR A 13 56.84 27.40 -5.45
C THR A 13 55.45 27.35 -4.76
N GLY A 14 55.30 27.10 -3.44
CA GLY A 14 56.27 26.72 -2.39
C GLY A 14 55.58 26.29 -1.05
N ARG A 15 56.28 25.54 -0.17
CA ARG A 15 55.90 25.21 1.24
C ARG A 15 56.04 26.47 2.14
N SER A 16 55.46 26.65 3.35
CA SER A 16 55.05 25.80 4.49
C SER A 16 54.11 26.63 5.43
N GLY A 17 53.54 26.23 6.59
CA GLY A 17 53.53 24.99 7.39
C GLY A 17 53.29 25.26 8.92
N ARG A 18 53.11 24.20 9.74
CA ARG A 18 53.02 24.14 11.24
C ARG A 18 51.73 24.57 12.00
N THR A 19 51.01 23.54 12.48
CA THR A 19 50.57 23.28 13.88
C THR A 19 50.17 24.40 14.86
N HIS A 20 48.98 24.28 15.47
CA HIS A 20 48.80 24.41 16.94
C HIS A 20 47.51 23.72 17.47
N LYS A 21 47.63 23.05 18.62
CA LYS A 21 46.54 22.79 19.60
C LYS A 21 46.62 23.86 20.72
N PRO A 22 45.49 24.20 21.36
CA PRO A 22 45.28 23.95 22.80
C PRO A 22 43.88 23.33 23.06
N SER A 23 43.72 22.27 23.86
CA SER A 23 43.68 22.17 25.34
C SER A 23 42.45 22.79 26.03
N SER A 24 41.69 21.90 26.66
CA SER A 24 40.51 22.04 27.54
C SER A 24 40.48 23.18 28.58
N SER A 25 39.27 23.63 28.91
CA SER A 25 38.88 24.17 30.23
C SER A 25 37.46 23.70 30.59
N MET A 26 37.18 23.55 31.90
CA MET A 26 35.91 23.04 32.46
C MET A 26 35.04 24.14 33.09
N PHE A 27 33.83 23.74 33.53
CA PHE A 27 32.85 24.43 34.39
C PHE A 27 31.96 25.47 33.68
N ALA A 28 30.62 25.44 33.81
CA ALA A 28 29.82 25.02 34.98
C ALA A 28 28.46 24.37 34.59
N MET A 29 27.99 23.43 35.41
CA MET A 29 26.60 22.96 35.37
C MET A 29 25.68 23.99 36.04
N ALA A 30 24.58 24.35 35.39
CA ALA A 30 23.45 25.05 35.98
C ALA A 30 22.23 24.11 35.98
N LEU A 31 21.48 24.07 37.08
CA LEU A 31 20.39 23.10 37.26
C LEU A 31 19.16 23.46 36.42
N GLU A 32 18.50 22.45 35.87
CA GLU A 32 17.17 22.59 35.26
C GLU A 32 16.06 22.71 36.35
N PRO A 33 15.00 23.52 36.13
CA PRO A 33 13.86 23.58 37.03
C PRO A 33 13.00 22.31 36.93
N ARG A 34 12.72 21.65 38.06
CA ARG A 34 11.73 20.57 38.12
C ARG A 34 10.32 21.16 38.04
N PHE A 35 9.63 21.02 36.91
CA PHE A 35 8.19 21.24 36.87
C PHE A 35 7.47 20.05 37.50
N MET A 36 6.79 20.32 38.62
CA MET A 36 5.93 19.37 39.32
C MET A 36 4.54 19.47 38.70
N PHE A 37 4.06 18.40 38.05
CA PHE A 37 2.65 18.29 37.66
C PHE A 37 1.85 17.70 38.82
N ASP A 38 0.89 18.48 39.32
CA ASP A 38 -0.14 18.02 40.26
C ASP A 38 -1.30 17.37 39.48
N ALA A 39 -1.93 16.35 40.07
CA ALA A 39 -2.94 15.52 39.42
C ALA A 39 -4.19 15.41 40.29
N ALA A 40 -5.20 16.25 40.00
CA ALA A 40 -6.57 16.14 40.51
C ALA A 40 -7.53 16.82 39.52
N GLY A 41 -8.73 16.31 39.26
CA GLY A 41 -9.36 15.08 39.74
C GLY A 41 -10.59 14.72 38.88
N ALA A 42 -11.13 13.52 39.07
CA ALA A 42 -12.25 13.01 38.29
C ALA A 42 -13.62 13.23 38.99
N ILE A 43 -14.71 12.96 38.25
CA ILE A 43 -15.92 12.16 38.64
C ILE A 43 -17.25 12.73 38.07
N THR A 44 -17.77 11.97 37.09
CA THR A 44 -19.17 11.63 36.70
C THR A 44 -20.38 12.53 37.00
N ALA A 45 -21.29 12.62 36.02
CA ALA A 45 -22.70 12.21 36.18
C ALA A 45 -23.30 11.83 34.80
N ALA A 46 -24.36 11.03 34.77
CA ALA A 46 -25.10 10.63 33.57
C ALA A 46 -26.61 10.84 33.78
N GLU A 47 -27.38 11.19 32.73
CA GLU A 47 -28.82 10.91 32.69
C GLU A 47 -29.48 11.05 31.30
N VAL A 48 -30.10 9.95 30.86
CA VAL A 48 -31.40 9.75 30.18
C VAL A 48 -31.97 10.79 29.16
N HIS A 49 -32.23 10.26 27.95
CA HIS A 49 -33.34 10.54 27.00
C HIS A 49 -34.34 11.69 27.28
N GLN A 50 -34.52 12.57 26.29
CA GLN A 50 -35.85 12.90 25.74
C GLN A 50 -35.74 13.54 24.33
N GLN A 51 -36.62 13.11 23.42
CA GLN A 51 -36.79 13.66 22.06
C GLN A 51 -37.97 14.62 22.04
N PRO A 52 -37.86 15.80 21.39
CA PRO A 52 -39.03 16.56 20.94
C PRO A 52 -39.04 16.81 19.42
N ASP A 53 -40.14 16.37 18.81
CA ASP A 53 -40.92 17.00 17.73
C ASP A 53 -40.26 17.46 16.41
N GLN A 54 -40.63 16.72 15.36
CA GLN A 54 -40.60 17.15 13.95
C GLN A 54 -41.67 18.21 13.65
N PRO A 55 -41.36 19.28 12.90
CA PRO A 55 -42.37 20.06 12.17
C PRO A 55 -42.83 19.34 10.90
N ALA A 56 -44.13 19.42 10.59
CA ALA A 56 -44.73 18.71 9.45
C ALA A 56 -44.42 19.33 8.06
N PRO A 57 -44.42 18.56 6.95
CA PRO A 57 -44.09 19.05 5.61
C PRO A 57 -45.28 19.72 4.91
N GLY A 58 -45.00 20.78 4.14
CA GLY A 58 -45.98 21.49 3.32
C GLY A 58 -45.48 21.84 1.91
N ASP A 59 -45.85 20.98 0.94
CA ASP A 59 -46.31 21.35 -0.41
C ASP A 59 -45.42 22.22 -1.35
N LYS A 60 -44.60 21.57 -2.21
CA LYS A 60 -44.91 21.25 -3.64
C LYS A 60 -43.66 20.98 -4.50
N GLY A 61 -43.70 19.92 -5.32
CA GLY A 61 -42.57 19.58 -6.24
C GLY A 61 -42.75 18.47 -7.29
N ALA A 62 -43.81 17.65 -7.23
CA ALA A 62 -44.31 16.76 -8.29
C ALA A 62 -43.33 15.81 -9.06
N ALA A 63 -43.25 14.55 -8.62
CA ALA A 63 -42.95 13.39 -9.47
C ALA A 63 -44.16 12.42 -9.48
N LYS A 64 -44.34 11.61 -10.54
CA LYS A 64 -45.61 10.91 -10.83
C LYS A 64 -45.74 9.55 -10.15
N ALA A 65 -46.96 9.22 -9.73
CA ALA A 65 -47.30 7.99 -9.01
C ALA A 65 -47.44 6.76 -9.95
N ALA A 66 -46.32 6.19 -10.39
CA ALA A 66 -46.28 4.91 -11.12
C ALA A 66 -45.37 3.84 -10.47
N ASP A 67 -44.48 4.22 -9.55
CA ASP A 67 -43.45 3.32 -9.00
C ASP A 67 -43.76 2.77 -7.60
N ALA A 68 -44.79 3.28 -6.92
CA ALA A 68 -45.18 2.82 -5.58
C ALA A 68 -45.76 1.39 -5.55
N ASP A 69 -46.44 0.95 -6.63
CA ASP A 69 -47.12 -0.36 -6.68
C ASP A 69 -46.16 -1.54 -6.88
N LYS A 70 -44.91 -1.30 -7.30
CA LYS A 70 -43.92 -2.38 -7.51
C LYS A 70 -43.20 -2.80 -6.22
N LEU A 71 -43.16 -1.94 -5.22
CA LEU A 71 -42.49 -2.22 -3.94
C LEU A 71 -43.29 -3.18 -3.04
N VAL A 72 -44.60 -3.28 -3.25
CA VAL A 72 -45.48 -4.14 -2.43
C VAL A 72 -45.51 -5.59 -2.92
N ASP A 73 -45.38 -5.85 -4.24
CA ASP A 73 -45.40 -7.21 -4.81
C ASP A 73 -44.10 -8.00 -4.54
N TRP A 74 -42.96 -7.32 -4.35
CA TRP A 74 -41.70 -7.97 -3.97
C TRP A 74 -41.72 -8.50 -2.54
N ALA A 75 -42.22 -7.72 -1.58
CA ALA A 75 -42.22 -8.08 -0.16
C ALA A 75 -43.09 -9.32 0.18
N ILE A 76 -44.08 -9.66 -0.67
CA ILE A 76 -45.00 -10.78 -0.45
C ILE A 76 -44.44 -12.10 -1.03
N LYS A 77 -43.50 -12.04 -1.97
CA LYS A 77 -42.95 -13.24 -2.66
C LYS A 77 -41.81 -13.96 -1.93
N GLU A 78 -41.20 -13.31 -0.94
CA GLU A 78 -40.03 -13.85 -0.23
C GLU A 78 -40.38 -14.86 0.88
N SER A 79 -41.65 -14.92 1.29
CA SER A 79 -42.11 -15.70 2.46
C SER A 79 -42.26 -17.22 2.24
N THR A 80 -42.17 -17.73 1.00
CA THR A 80 -42.70 -19.08 0.67
C THR A 80 -41.87 -19.97 -0.27
N VAL A 81 -40.53 -19.93 -0.25
CA VAL A 81 -39.69 -20.90 -1.01
C VAL A 81 -38.82 -21.77 -0.08
N PRO A 82 -38.90 -23.12 -0.14
CA PRO A 82 -38.13 -24.00 0.75
C PRO A 82 -36.63 -24.05 0.41
N ALA A 83 -35.79 -24.27 1.43
CA ALA A 83 -34.35 -24.45 1.27
C ALA A 83 -34.00 -25.69 0.41
N ALA A 84 -33.22 -25.48 -0.66
CA ALA A 84 -32.70 -26.54 -1.52
C ALA A 84 -31.25 -26.91 -1.15
N ALA A 85 -30.88 -28.16 -1.39
CA ALA A 85 -29.70 -28.80 -0.81
C ALA A 85 -28.34 -28.29 -1.34
N ALA A 86 -27.33 -28.33 -0.46
CA ALA A 86 -25.96 -27.93 -0.78
C ALA A 86 -25.24 -28.94 -1.69
N SER A 87 -24.28 -28.45 -2.47
CA SER A 87 -23.28 -29.22 -3.22
C SER A 87 -21.98 -28.39 -3.34
N PRO A 88 -20.83 -29.03 -3.58
CA PRO A 88 -19.69 -28.88 -2.68
C PRO A 88 -18.85 -27.61 -2.89
N ALA A 89 -18.34 -27.09 -1.78
CA ALA A 89 -17.42 -25.96 -1.77
C ALA A 89 -16.03 -26.34 -2.34
N ALA A 90 -15.49 -25.48 -3.19
CA ALA A 90 -14.06 -25.47 -3.49
C ALA A 90 -13.31 -25.09 -2.22
N SER A 91 -12.61 -26.05 -1.63
CA SER A 91 -11.95 -25.93 -0.34
C SER A 91 -10.55 -25.31 -0.47
N ALA A 92 -10.49 -23.98 -0.50
CA ALA A 92 -9.44 -23.30 0.25
C ALA A 92 -9.67 -23.64 1.73
N PRO A 93 -8.66 -24.09 2.50
CA PRO A 93 -8.82 -24.26 3.93
C PRO A 93 -9.21 -22.90 4.55
N PRO A 94 -10.23 -22.82 5.42
CA PRO A 94 -10.30 -21.68 6.31
C PRO A 94 -9.01 -21.63 7.13
N LEU A 95 -8.57 -20.45 7.54
CA LEU A 95 -7.51 -20.26 8.54
C LEU A 95 -8.06 -20.62 9.94
N THR A 96 -8.59 -21.84 10.08
CA THR A 96 -8.86 -22.45 11.38
C THR A 96 -7.52 -22.78 12.03
N GLU A 97 -7.35 -22.36 13.28
CA GLU A 97 -6.24 -22.82 14.12
C GLU A 97 -6.10 -24.34 14.05
N PRO A 98 -4.87 -24.88 14.16
CA PRO A 98 -4.67 -26.33 14.24
C PRO A 98 -5.55 -26.90 15.36
N ALA A 99 -6.25 -28.01 15.11
CA ALA A 99 -7.18 -28.57 16.10
C ALA A 99 -6.54 -28.90 17.48
N ALA A 100 -5.22 -29.06 17.52
CA ALA A 100 -4.44 -29.18 18.75
C ALA A 100 -4.41 -27.88 19.60
N VAL A 101 -4.43 -26.71 18.96
CA VAL A 101 -4.51 -25.39 19.62
C VAL A 101 -5.91 -25.21 20.21
N THR A 102 -6.97 -25.44 19.42
CA THR A 102 -8.37 -25.36 19.90
C THR A 102 -8.64 -26.35 21.05
N ALA A 103 -8.09 -27.57 20.99
CA ALA A 103 -8.22 -28.57 22.06
C ALA A 103 -7.43 -28.21 23.33
N ARG A 104 -6.30 -27.50 23.22
CA ARG A 104 -5.55 -26.97 24.38
C ARG A 104 -6.23 -25.75 24.99
N LEU A 105 -6.75 -24.82 24.17
CA LEU A 105 -7.51 -23.65 24.61
C LEU A 105 -8.72 -24.04 25.48
N ALA A 106 -9.40 -25.15 25.17
CA ALA A 106 -10.50 -25.68 25.96
C ALA A 106 -10.09 -26.23 27.36
N GLY A 107 -8.79 -26.42 27.63
CA GLY A 107 -8.27 -27.01 28.87
C GLY A 107 -7.65 -26.02 29.87
N LEU A 108 -7.56 -24.73 29.52
CA LEU A 108 -6.82 -23.73 30.30
C LEU A 108 -7.72 -22.96 31.27
N GLN A 109 -7.88 -23.48 32.48
CA GLN A 109 -8.48 -22.72 33.60
C GLN A 109 -7.44 -21.86 34.33
N GLY A 110 -7.04 -20.78 33.68
CA GLY A 110 -6.22 -19.71 34.25
C GLY A 110 -6.18 -18.50 33.31
N PRO A 111 -6.02 -17.25 33.81
CA PRO A 111 -5.81 -16.10 32.94
C PRO A 111 -4.48 -16.24 32.19
N ALA A 112 -4.49 -16.00 30.88
CA ALA A 112 -3.27 -16.01 30.07
C ALA A 112 -2.26 -14.99 30.62
N ARG A 113 -1.01 -15.42 30.76
CA ARG A 113 0.07 -14.60 31.32
C ARG A 113 0.95 -13.96 30.24
N SER A 114 0.95 -14.52 29.04
CA SER A 114 1.64 -13.95 27.88
C SER A 114 0.80 -13.99 26.61
N VAL A 115 1.18 -13.15 25.64
CA VAL A 115 0.62 -13.15 24.29
C VAL A 115 1.74 -13.22 23.27
N VAL A 116 1.66 -14.15 22.33
CA VAL A 116 2.65 -14.34 21.26
C VAL A 116 2.00 -14.01 19.92
N PHE A 117 2.44 -12.90 19.34
CA PHE A 117 2.12 -12.48 17.98
C PHE A 117 3.08 -13.14 17.00
N VAL A 118 2.55 -13.65 15.90
CA VAL A 118 3.34 -14.31 14.86
C VAL A 118 3.00 -13.73 13.50
N ASP A 119 3.99 -13.16 12.83
CA ASP A 119 3.92 -12.85 11.41
C ASP A 119 3.86 -14.14 10.61
N THR A 120 2.76 -14.33 9.88
CA THR A 120 2.54 -15.52 9.05
C THR A 120 3.44 -15.58 7.80
N SER A 121 4.18 -14.51 7.48
CA SER A 121 5.21 -14.51 6.43
C SER A 121 6.50 -15.22 6.83
N VAL A 122 6.77 -15.38 8.13
CA VAL A 122 7.93 -16.14 8.64
C VAL A 122 7.81 -17.60 8.22
N SER A 123 8.78 -18.10 7.44
CA SER A 123 8.80 -19.51 7.06
C SER A 123 8.87 -20.43 8.29
N ASP A 124 8.15 -21.55 8.26
CA ASP A 124 8.18 -22.58 9.32
C ASP A 124 7.73 -22.10 10.74
N TYR A 125 6.99 -20.97 10.83
CA TYR A 125 6.50 -20.46 12.11
C TYR A 125 5.65 -21.49 12.90
N GLN A 126 4.98 -22.41 12.20
CA GLN A 126 4.15 -23.45 12.83
C GLN A 126 4.95 -24.39 13.72
N THR A 127 6.24 -24.58 13.44
CA THR A 127 7.14 -25.41 14.26
C THR A 127 7.34 -24.80 15.65
N LEU A 128 7.43 -23.47 15.76
CA LEU A 128 7.51 -22.75 17.04
C LEU A 128 6.24 -22.88 17.88
N LEU A 129 5.07 -22.95 17.23
CA LEU A 129 3.76 -23.01 17.88
C LEU A 129 3.36 -24.41 18.38
N LYS A 130 4.02 -25.46 17.90
CA LYS A 130 3.64 -26.87 18.14
C LYS A 130 3.52 -27.23 19.63
N ASP A 131 4.47 -26.78 20.43
CA ASP A 131 4.58 -27.07 21.87
C ASP A 131 4.78 -25.77 22.66
N ILE A 132 4.00 -24.73 22.32
CA ILE A 132 4.03 -23.42 23.00
C ILE A 132 3.57 -23.51 24.47
N ALA A 133 4.09 -22.60 25.31
CA ALA A 133 3.78 -22.50 26.73
C ALA A 133 2.25 -22.45 26.99
N PRO A 134 1.74 -23.20 27.99
CA PRO A 134 0.30 -23.36 28.19
C PRO A 134 -0.42 -22.06 28.61
N ASP A 135 0.29 -21.09 29.17
CA ASP A 135 -0.23 -19.79 29.59
C ASP A 135 -0.06 -18.68 28.53
N ALA A 136 0.43 -19.03 27.34
CA ALA A 136 0.60 -18.14 26.19
C ALA A 136 -0.60 -18.19 25.24
N LYS A 137 -1.21 -17.03 24.97
CA LYS A 137 -2.22 -16.85 23.90
C LYS A 137 -1.52 -16.54 22.58
N VAL A 138 -1.78 -17.31 21.53
CA VAL A 138 -1.24 -17.05 20.19
C VAL A 138 -2.16 -16.13 19.40
N VAL A 139 -1.58 -15.21 18.62
CA VAL A 139 -2.31 -14.42 17.62
C VAL A 139 -1.50 -14.41 16.32
N LEU A 140 -2.10 -14.96 15.25
CA LEU A 140 -1.51 -14.91 13.91
C LEU A 140 -1.85 -13.57 13.26
N LEU A 141 -0.85 -12.87 12.72
CA LEU A 141 -1.02 -11.60 12.04
C LEU A 141 -1.31 -11.80 10.55
N ASP A 142 -2.31 -11.07 10.07
CA ASP A 142 -2.69 -10.99 8.66
C ASP A 142 -1.79 -9.95 7.94
N PRO A 143 -0.99 -10.35 6.92
CA PRO A 143 -0.08 -9.47 6.20
C PRO A 143 -0.77 -8.51 5.21
N GLN A 144 -2.10 -8.52 5.17
CA GLN A 144 -2.93 -7.52 4.46
C GLN A 144 -3.49 -6.46 5.41
N GLN A 145 -3.43 -6.68 6.72
CA GLN A 145 -3.84 -5.72 7.74
C GLN A 145 -2.61 -5.02 8.35
N GLU A 146 -2.87 -3.94 9.07
CA GLU A 146 -1.81 -3.18 9.73
C GLU A 146 -1.36 -3.92 11.02
N ALA A 147 -0.05 -4.11 11.20
CA ALA A 147 0.52 -5.01 12.20
C ALA A 147 0.31 -4.57 13.67
N LEU A 148 0.69 -3.34 14.03
CA LEU A 148 0.69 -2.92 15.44
C LEU A 148 -0.73 -2.61 15.95
N GLY A 149 -1.63 -2.18 15.07
CA GLY A 149 -3.06 -2.04 15.33
C GLY A 149 -3.77 -3.39 15.47
N GLN A 150 -3.36 -4.42 14.72
CA GLN A 150 -3.79 -5.81 15.00
C GLN A 150 -3.37 -6.24 16.40
N MET A 151 -2.12 -5.96 16.80
CA MET A 151 -1.61 -6.28 18.13
C MET A 151 -2.40 -5.55 19.23
N ALA A 152 -2.52 -4.22 19.14
CA ALA A 152 -3.27 -3.40 20.08
C ALA A 152 -4.74 -3.84 20.18
N LYS A 153 -5.40 -4.15 19.05
CA LYS A 153 -6.77 -4.67 19.01
C LYS A 153 -6.91 -6.04 19.68
N ALA A 154 -5.95 -6.94 19.49
CA ALA A 154 -5.97 -8.28 20.07
C ALA A 154 -5.65 -8.32 21.58
N LEU A 155 -4.96 -7.28 22.08
CA LEU A 155 -4.70 -7.00 23.50
C LEU A 155 -5.80 -6.17 24.18
N SER A 156 -6.75 -5.62 23.42
CA SER A 156 -7.84 -4.81 23.97
C SER A 156 -8.65 -5.58 25.01
N GLY A 157 -8.77 -5.02 26.22
CA GLY A 157 -9.41 -5.66 27.38
C GLY A 157 -8.53 -6.66 28.14
N MET A 158 -7.29 -6.88 27.72
CA MET A 158 -6.28 -7.63 28.47
C MET A 158 -5.46 -6.67 29.35
N SER A 159 -5.01 -7.12 30.52
CA SER A 159 -4.17 -6.34 31.43
C SER A 159 -3.38 -7.25 32.37
N GLY A 160 -2.27 -6.73 32.91
CA GLY A 160 -1.43 -7.48 33.86
C GLY A 160 -0.67 -8.66 33.25
N LEU A 161 -0.47 -8.67 31.93
CA LEU A 161 0.37 -9.66 31.25
C LEU A 161 1.83 -9.56 31.74
N ASP A 162 2.49 -10.70 31.92
CA ASP A 162 3.93 -10.74 32.16
C ASP A 162 4.72 -10.40 30.89
N SER A 163 4.23 -10.82 29.72
CA SER A 163 4.90 -10.51 28.44
C SER A 163 3.98 -10.45 27.22
N VAL A 164 4.39 -9.64 26.26
CA VAL A 164 3.94 -9.65 24.87
C VAL A 164 5.15 -9.98 24.02
N GLN A 165 4.98 -10.85 23.04
CA GLN A 165 6.10 -11.41 22.30
C GLN A 165 5.78 -11.42 20.81
N VAL A 166 6.78 -11.21 19.98
CA VAL A 166 6.62 -11.00 18.54
C VAL A 166 7.61 -11.90 17.80
N VAL A 167 7.11 -12.74 16.90
CA VAL A 167 7.92 -13.47 15.92
C VAL A 167 7.69 -12.82 14.56
N SER A 168 8.74 -12.26 13.98
CA SER A 168 8.68 -11.59 12.67
C SER A 168 10.06 -11.57 12.01
N HIS A 169 10.17 -10.91 10.84
CA HIS A 169 11.48 -10.60 10.29
C HIS A 169 12.03 -9.29 10.90
N GLY A 170 13.33 -9.06 10.75
CA GLY A 170 14.00 -7.82 11.15
C GLY A 170 15.34 -7.58 10.45
N ASN A 171 15.89 -6.38 10.67
CA ASN A 171 17.24 -6.00 10.29
C ASN A 171 17.76 -4.86 11.19
N GLU A 172 18.98 -4.36 10.96
CA GLU A 172 19.57 -3.26 11.74
C GLU A 172 18.62 -2.06 11.87
N GLY A 173 18.07 -1.83 13.07
CA GLY A 173 17.21 -0.70 13.37
C GLY A 173 15.78 -0.77 12.83
N HIS A 174 15.32 -1.91 12.30
CA HIS A 174 13.94 -2.06 11.84
C HIS A 174 13.33 -3.46 12.03
N LEU A 175 12.02 -3.47 12.20
CA LEU A 175 11.20 -4.68 12.28
C LEU A 175 10.38 -4.81 10.99
N TYR A 176 10.36 -5.98 10.37
CA TYR A 176 9.42 -6.29 9.28
C TYR A 176 8.35 -7.25 9.79
N ILE A 177 7.11 -6.77 9.88
CA ILE A 177 6.00 -7.49 10.49
C ILE A 177 4.69 -7.25 9.72
N ALA A 178 3.98 -8.34 9.42
CA ALA A 178 2.72 -8.38 8.69
C ALA A 178 2.77 -7.57 7.38
N GLY A 179 3.85 -7.74 6.62
CA GLY A 179 4.00 -7.13 5.30
C GLY A 179 4.53 -5.69 5.29
N ARG A 180 4.98 -5.14 6.42
CA ARG A 180 5.38 -3.73 6.59
C ARG A 180 6.68 -3.57 7.35
N ALA A 181 7.50 -2.60 6.94
CA ALA A 181 8.72 -2.19 7.63
C ALA A 181 8.44 -1.09 8.68
N TYR A 182 8.99 -1.26 9.89
CA TYR A 182 8.92 -0.30 11.00
C TYR A 182 10.35 0.06 11.43
N TRP A 183 10.86 1.13 10.84
CA TRP A 183 12.16 1.72 11.16
C TRP A 183 12.12 2.48 12.49
N ALA A 184 13.25 2.56 13.19
CA ALA A 184 13.38 3.25 14.49
C ALA A 184 12.88 4.71 14.46
N ASP A 185 13.23 5.46 13.40
CA ASP A 185 12.80 6.85 13.18
C ASP A 185 11.28 6.96 12.90
N GLY A 186 10.67 5.88 12.42
CA GLY A 186 9.24 5.72 12.19
C GLY A 186 8.44 5.10 13.34
N LEU A 187 9.07 4.61 14.42
CA LEU A 187 8.33 3.99 15.52
C LEU A 187 7.52 5.00 16.35
N ALA A 188 7.99 6.24 16.47
CA ALA A 188 7.24 7.32 17.11
C ALA A 188 5.87 7.54 16.46
N ASN A 189 5.74 7.19 15.18
CA ASN A 189 4.48 7.18 14.43
C ASN A 189 3.44 6.32 15.13
N ARG A 190 3.85 5.16 15.62
CA ARG A 190 2.98 4.12 16.16
C ARG A 190 2.82 4.20 17.66
N GLY A 191 3.11 5.36 18.24
CA GLY A 191 3.09 5.59 19.68
C GLY A 191 1.76 5.21 20.35
N GLN A 192 0.61 5.46 19.70
CA GLN A 192 -0.70 5.14 20.28
C GLN A 192 -0.97 3.63 20.34
N ASP A 193 -0.58 2.88 19.31
CA ASP A 193 -0.67 1.42 19.28
C ASP A 193 0.31 0.78 20.27
N LEU A 194 1.55 1.29 20.32
CA LEU A 194 2.59 0.85 21.24
C LEU A 194 2.21 1.14 22.70
N GLN A 195 1.57 2.28 22.99
CA GLN A 195 0.99 2.56 24.31
C GLN A 195 -0.14 1.59 24.67
N ALA A 196 -1.01 1.24 23.71
CA ALA A 196 -2.07 0.25 23.93
C ALA A 196 -1.52 -1.17 24.16
N ILE A 197 -0.45 -1.55 23.46
CA ILE A 197 0.30 -2.80 23.69
C ILE A 197 0.92 -2.78 25.10
N GLY A 198 1.58 -1.68 25.47
CA GLY A 198 2.19 -1.49 26.79
C GLY A 198 1.20 -1.52 27.94
N ALA A 199 0.02 -0.90 27.77
CA ALA A 199 -1.03 -0.87 28.78
C ALA A 199 -1.66 -2.25 29.11
N ALA A 200 -1.46 -3.26 28.25
CA ALA A 200 -1.87 -4.63 28.52
C ALA A 200 -0.87 -5.39 29.43
N LEU A 201 0.36 -4.90 29.55
CA LEU A 201 1.40 -5.47 30.42
C LEU A 201 1.21 -5.01 31.88
N LYS A 202 1.78 -5.79 32.81
CA LYS A 202 2.04 -5.33 34.18
C LYS A 202 3.17 -4.27 34.19
N PRO A 203 3.35 -3.49 35.27
CA PRO A 203 4.58 -2.71 35.47
C PRO A 203 5.81 -3.64 35.51
N GLY A 204 6.83 -3.38 34.69
CA GLY A 204 7.94 -4.32 34.46
C GLY A 204 7.48 -5.60 33.75
N GLY A 205 6.56 -5.46 32.78
CA GLY A 205 6.21 -6.54 31.86
C GLY A 205 7.00 -6.40 30.57
N ASP A 206 7.31 -7.54 29.95
CA ASP A 206 8.27 -7.63 28.86
C ASP A 206 7.62 -7.52 27.47
N LEU A 207 8.30 -6.85 26.55
CA LEU A 207 8.01 -6.86 25.12
C LEU A 207 9.22 -7.40 24.33
N LEU A 208 9.11 -8.65 23.90
CA LEU A 208 10.22 -9.39 23.28
C LEU A 208 10.02 -9.53 21.77
N PHE A 209 11.00 -9.13 20.96
CA PHE A 209 10.99 -9.32 19.51
C PHE A 209 12.01 -10.37 19.08
N TYR A 210 11.51 -11.55 18.69
CA TYR A 210 12.26 -12.60 18.02
C TYR A 210 12.34 -12.28 16.52
N ALA A 211 13.30 -11.42 16.19
CA ALA A 211 13.60 -10.93 14.85
C ALA A 211 15.10 -10.61 14.74
N CYS A 212 15.74 -10.99 13.64
CA CYS A 212 17.19 -10.85 13.47
C CYS A 212 17.64 -9.39 13.45
N ASN A 213 18.78 -9.10 14.07
CA ASN A 213 19.55 -7.86 13.99
C ASN A 213 18.82 -6.56 14.39
N VAL A 214 17.58 -6.62 14.91
CA VAL A 214 16.77 -5.42 15.23
C VAL A 214 17.52 -4.47 16.18
N GLY A 215 18.28 -5.01 17.13
CA GLY A 215 19.10 -4.26 18.09
C GLY A 215 20.52 -3.95 17.63
N ALA A 216 20.91 -4.32 16.40
CA ALA A 216 22.25 -4.10 15.89
C ALA A 216 22.57 -2.60 15.75
N GLY A 217 23.86 -2.26 15.92
CA GLY A 217 24.39 -0.92 15.68
C GLY A 217 23.73 0.19 16.51
N GLN A 218 23.86 1.43 16.02
CA GLN A 218 23.27 2.60 16.68
C GLN A 218 21.76 2.69 16.44
N ALA A 219 21.29 2.28 15.26
CA ALA A 219 19.88 2.33 14.89
C ALA A 219 19.04 1.34 15.70
N GLY A 220 19.57 0.16 16.00
CA GLY A 220 18.89 -0.82 16.86
C GLY A 220 18.83 -0.43 18.33
N GLN A 221 19.86 0.24 18.85
CA GLN A 221 19.79 0.87 20.17
C GLN A 221 18.67 1.94 20.23
N GLU A 222 18.54 2.75 19.18
CA GLU A 222 17.46 3.74 19.07
C GLU A 222 16.07 3.09 18.91
N PHE A 223 15.96 1.98 18.19
CA PHE A 223 14.74 1.16 18.11
C PHE A 223 14.30 0.72 19.51
N VAL A 224 15.17 0.04 20.26
CA VAL A 224 14.85 -0.53 21.58
C VAL A 224 14.48 0.56 22.58
N GLN A 225 15.26 1.64 22.64
CA GLN A 225 14.97 2.79 23.50
C GLN A 225 13.65 3.48 23.12
N THR A 226 13.33 3.56 21.83
CA THR A 226 12.07 4.14 21.35
C THR A 226 10.87 3.26 21.67
N VAL A 227 10.94 1.95 21.48
CA VAL A 227 9.85 1.05 21.90
C VAL A 227 9.65 1.13 23.41
N HIS A 228 10.70 0.96 24.21
CA HIS A 228 10.64 1.02 25.69
C HIS A 228 9.98 2.31 26.19
N ARG A 229 10.38 3.46 25.64
CA ARG A 229 9.80 4.78 25.96
C ARG A 229 8.34 4.93 25.54
N LEU A 230 7.90 4.27 24.47
CA LEU A 230 6.53 4.38 23.95
C LEU A 230 5.56 3.39 24.61
N THR A 231 6.04 2.21 25.00
CA THR A 231 5.23 1.17 25.65
C THR A 231 5.24 1.30 27.18
N GLY A 232 6.33 1.80 27.77
CA GLY A 232 6.60 1.69 29.20
C GLY A 232 6.92 0.27 29.66
N ALA A 233 7.11 -0.66 28.71
CA ALA A 233 7.48 -2.05 28.93
C ALA A 233 9.00 -2.22 28.91
N ASP A 234 9.50 -3.25 29.55
CA ASP A 234 10.89 -3.65 29.39
C ASP A 234 11.03 -4.38 28.04
N VAL A 235 12.03 -4.01 27.23
CA VAL A 235 12.11 -4.43 25.81
C VAL A 235 13.36 -5.23 25.56
N ALA A 236 13.23 -6.35 24.82
CA ALA A 236 14.35 -7.18 24.38
C ALA A 236 14.28 -7.47 22.87
N VAL A 237 15.41 -7.38 22.19
CA VAL A 237 15.59 -7.74 20.77
C VAL A 237 16.96 -8.38 20.55
N SER A 238 17.15 -9.08 19.43
CA SER A 238 18.46 -9.62 19.04
C SER A 238 19.32 -8.59 18.31
N SER A 239 20.63 -8.66 18.53
CA SER A 239 21.67 -7.93 17.79
C SER A 239 22.29 -8.72 16.65
N ASP A 240 21.95 -10.01 16.51
CA ASP A 240 22.50 -10.93 15.50
C ASP A 240 21.39 -11.75 14.81
N GLU A 241 21.74 -12.84 14.12
CA GLU A 241 20.74 -13.69 13.48
C GLU A 241 19.99 -14.58 14.49
N THR A 242 18.73 -14.25 14.76
CA THR A 242 17.83 -15.06 15.58
C THR A 242 17.39 -16.34 14.86
N GLY A 243 17.60 -17.50 15.48
CA GLY A 243 17.19 -18.79 14.93
C GLY A 243 18.05 -19.97 15.38
N ASN A 244 18.14 -20.98 14.51
CA ASN A 244 18.71 -22.30 14.81
C ASN A 244 19.73 -22.78 13.75
N ALA A 245 19.95 -22.03 12.68
CA ALA A 245 21.00 -22.36 11.73
C ALA A 245 22.40 -22.11 12.33
N THR A 246 23.45 -22.63 11.70
CA THR A 246 24.83 -22.48 12.18
C THR A 246 25.21 -21.00 12.37
N GLY A 247 25.49 -20.61 13.62
CA GLY A 247 25.85 -19.24 13.99
C GLY A 247 24.67 -18.36 14.43
N GLN A 248 23.44 -18.88 14.36
CA GLN A 248 22.23 -18.25 14.88
C GLN A 248 21.94 -18.70 16.31
N ASN A 249 21.17 -17.91 17.04
CA ASN A 249 20.77 -18.26 18.40
C ASN A 249 19.40 -17.65 18.80
N TRP A 250 18.85 -17.96 19.98
CA TRP A 250 17.53 -17.46 20.43
C TRP A 250 17.61 -16.41 21.56
N THR A 251 18.80 -15.89 21.83
CA THR A 251 19.01 -14.82 22.82
C THR A 251 18.59 -13.47 22.23
N LEU A 252 18.20 -12.57 23.13
CA LEU A 252 17.89 -11.18 22.80
C LEU A 252 18.90 -10.33 23.58
N GLU A 253 20.02 -10.00 22.93
CA GLU A 253 21.20 -9.42 23.60
C GLU A 253 21.02 -7.93 23.93
N VAL A 254 20.10 -7.24 23.24
CA VAL A 254 19.90 -5.79 23.39
C VAL A 254 18.59 -5.55 24.12
N GLN A 255 18.71 -4.90 25.27
CA GLN A 255 17.65 -4.80 26.26
C GLN A 255 17.54 -3.36 26.78
N SER A 256 16.33 -2.93 27.09
CA SER A 256 16.06 -1.72 27.88
C SER A 256 15.02 -2.06 28.92
N GLY A 257 15.45 -2.16 30.18
CA GLY A 257 14.66 -2.75 31.26
C GLY A 257 15.34 -3.96 31.89
N ALA A 258 14.62 -4.67 32.75
CA ALA A 258 14.97 -6.01 33.20
C ALA A 258 14.04 -7.01 32.50
N ILE A 259 14.57 -8.18 32.10
CA ILE A 259 13.80 -9.18 31.34
C ILE A 259 13.61 -10.42 32.20
N GLU A 260 12.36 -10.73 32.56
CA GLU A 260 12.02 -11.89 33.41
C GLU A 260 11.16 -12.94 32.71
N ALA A 261 10.59 -12.62 31.54
CA ALA A 261 9.78 -13.54 30.75
C ALA A 261 10.57 -14.76 30.29
N ALA A 262 9.97 -15.93 30.47
CA ALA A 262 10.45 -17.17 29.87
C ALA A 262 10.16 -17.19 28.35
N VAL A 263 11.08 -17.78 27.59
CA VAL A 263 10.87 -18.10 26.18
C VAL A 263 9.66 -19.06 26.07
N PRO A 264 8.64 -18.75 25.25
CA PRO A 264 7.37 -19.48 25.23
C PRO A 264 7.44 -20.71 24.34
N PHE A 265 8.46 -20.80 23.49
CA PHE A 265 8.66 -21.90 22.54
C PHE A 265 9.36 -23.05 23.25
N ALA A 266 8.87 -24.28 23.06
CA ALA A 266 9.58 -25.46 23.50
C ALA A 266 10.98 -25.51 22.88
N ARG A 267 11.99 -25.94 23.67
CA ARG A 267 13.36 -26.12 23.19
C ARG A 267 13.42 -27.00 21.93
N ALA A 268 12.67 -28.09 21.87
CA ALA A 268 12.61 -28.98 20.71
C ALA A 268 12.04 -28.29 19.44
N SER A 269 11.06 -27.38 19.60
CA SER A 269 10.58 -26.54 18.50
C SER A 269 11.67 -25.58 18.01
N MET A 270 12.35 -24.89 18.92
CA MET A 270 13.48 -24.01 18.57
C MET A 270 14.62 -24.76 17.88
N GLU A 271 14.97 -25.97 18.36
CA GLU A 271 16.00 -26.84 17.77
C GLU A 271 15.59 -27.48 16.42
N THR A 272 14.32 -27.39 16.02
CA THR A 272 13.83 -27.90 14.72
C THR A 272 13.34 -26.83 13.76
N PHE A 273 13.21 -25.57 14.22
CA PHE A 273 12.86 -24.43 13.38
C PHE A 273 13.90 -24.24 12.27
N SER A 274 13.40 -24.11 11.05
CA SER A 274 14.18 -24.00 9.81
C SER A 274 13.94 -22.69 9.05
N GLY A 275 13.07 -21.83 9.57
CA GLY A 275 12.79 -20.52 9.01
C GLY A 275 13.91 -19.49 9.22
N ARG A 276 13.74 -18.31 8.62
CA ARG A 276 14.60 -17.14 8.83
C ARG A 276 13.78 -16.01 9.43
N LEU A 277 14.37 -15.30 10.38
CA LEU A 277 13.79 -14.11 11.03
C LEU A 277 14.48 -12.81 10.59
N GLY A 278 15.22 -12.84 9.47
CA GLY A 278 15.91 -11.69 8.89
C GLY A 278 15.35 -11.30 7.53
N THR A 279 15.53 -10.04 7.13
CA THR A 279 15.27 -9.58 5.76
C THR A 279 16.56 -9.42 4.95
N VAL A 280 16.42 -9.30 3.62
CA VAL A 280 17.53 -9.08 2.69
C VAL A 280 17.43 -7.67 2.12
N VAL A 281 18.27 -6.75 2.57
CA VAL A 281 18.22 -5.35 2.14
C VAL A 281 19.08 -5.12 0.89
N VAL A 282 18.45 -4.62 -0.18
CA VAL A 282 19.12 -4.13 -1.38
C VAL A 282 19.68 -2.73 -1.11
N THR A 283 20.99 -2.57 -1.27
CA THR A 283 21.75 -1.33 -1.02
C THR A 283 22.38 -0.75 -2.29
N SER A 284 22.42 -1.51 -3.38
CA SER A 284 22.93 -1.08 -4.69
C SER A 284 21.81 -1.03 -5.73
N ALA A 285 21.69 0.13 -6.40
CA ALA A 285 20.79 0.30 -7.53
C ALA A 285 21.15 -0.57 -8.75
N THR A 286 22.40 -1.05 -8.86
CA THR A 286 22.87 -1.76 -10.06
C THR A 286 23.79 -2.95 -9.73
N GLY A 287 24.11 -3.75 -10.75
CA GLY A 287 25.09 -4.84 -10.67
C GLY A 287 24.52 -6.18 -10.19
N THR A 288 25.41 -7.17 -10.03
CA THR A 288 25.05 -8.58 -9.71
C THR A 288 25.77 -9.13 -8.49
N ALA A 289 26.50 -8.30 -7.75
CA ALA A 289 27.18 -8.66 -6.51
C ALA A 289 26.25 -8.49 -5.29
N ALA A 290 26.68 -8.96 -4.12
CA ALA A 290 25.98 -8.77 -2.86
C ALA A 290 25.59 -7.29 -2.65
N GLY A 291 24.39 -7.07 -2.10
CA GLY A 291 23.76 -5.75 -2.00
C GLY A 291 22.94 -5.32 -3.22
N SER A 292 23.02 -6.00 -4.36
CA SER A 292 22.14 -5.74 -5.52
C SER A 292 20.88 -6.63 -5.52
N LEU A 293 19.79 -6.12 -6.10
CA LEU A 293 18.54 -6.88 -6.27
C LEU A 293 18.75 -8.18 -7.06
N ASN A 294 19.63 -8.17 -8.06
CA ASN A 294 20.00 -9.36 -8.83
C ASN A 294 20.57 -10.47 -7.95
N HIS A 295 21.46 -10.11 -7.02
CA HIS A 295 22.05 -11.06 -6.10
C HIS A 295 21.03 -11.56 -5.07
N ALA A 296 20.18 -10.66 -4.56
CA ALA A 296 19.12 -11.03 -3.62
C ALA A 296 18.15 -12.06 -4.23
N ILE A 297 17.64 -11.82 -5.45
CA ILE A 297 16.74 -12.73 -6.16
C ILE A 297 17.38 -14.10 -6.42
N VAL A 298 18.64 -14.14 -6.87
CA VAL A 298 19.32 -15.41 -7.21
C VAL A 298 19.67 -16.26 -5.98
N ASN A 299 19.90 -15.63 -4.83
CA ASN A 299 20.30 -16.30 -3.59
C ASN A 299 19.17 -16.41 -2.55
N ALA A 300 17.93 -16.06 -2.91
CA ALA A 300 16.80 -16.07 -1.99
C ALA A 300 16.55 -17.46 -1.37
N ALA A 301 16.49 -17.50 -0.05
CA ALA A 301 16.09 -18.66 0.74
C ALA A 301 14.56 -18.70 0.96
N ALA A 302 14.08 -19.75 1.63
CA ALA A 302 12.65 -19.98 1.83
C ALA A 302 12.07 -19.00 2.85
N GLY A 303 11.14 -18.16 2.40
CA GLY A 303 10.53 -17.10 3.21
C GLY A 303 11.35 -15.82 3.27
N ASP A 304 12.39 -15.65 2.45
CA ASP A 304 13.13 -14.38 2.42
C ASP A 304 12.20 -13.22 2.03
N VAL A 305 12.38 -12.09 2.70
CA VAL A 305 11.79 -10.81 2.33
C VAL A 305 12.91 -9.92 1.83
N ILE A 306 12.85 -9.56 0.55
CA ILE A 306 13.80 -8.64 -0.10
C ILE A 306 13.22 -7.22 -0.01
N GLU A 307 13.92 -6.35 0.71
CA GLU A 307 13.58 -4.94 0.92
C GLU A 307 14.64 -4.04 0.28
N PHE A 308 14.46 -2.72 0.35
CA PHE A 308 15.38 -1.74 -0.24
C PHE A 308 15.79 -0.68 0.78
N SER A 309 17.05 -0.27 0.73
CA SER A 309 17.54 0.88 1.48
C SER A 309 16.84 2.17 1.04
N SER A 310 16.52 3.04 2.00
CA SER A 310 15.96 4.38 1.76
C SER A 310 16.81 5.24 0.81
N ALA A 311 18.10 4.97 0.69
CA ALA A 311 19.01 5.60 -0.27
C ALA A 311 18.66 5.32 -1.76
N LEU A 312 17.79 4.34 -2.05
CA LEU A 312 17.40 3.95 -3.42
C LEU A 312 16.09 4.60 -3.91
N THR A 313 15.32 5.22 -3.01
CA THR A 313 14.00 5.82 -3.28
C THR A 313 14.03 6.96 -4.30
N SER A 314 15.14 7.69 -4.42
CA SER A 314 15.31 8.79 -5.38
C SER A 314 15.79 8.36 -6.77
N GLY A 315 15.81 7.05 -7.08
CA GLY A 315 16.42 6.50 -8.29
C GLY A 315 15.72 5.28 -8.86
N THR A 316 16.39 4.61 -9.79
CA THR A 316 15.91 3.38 -10.44
C THR A 316 16.85 2.22 -10.15
N VAL A 317 16.31 1.08 -9.71
CA VAL A 317 17.04 -0.18 -9.56
C VAL A 317 17.04 -0.93 -10.88
N SER A 318 18.20 -1.27 -11.42
CA SER A 318 18.34 -2.04 -12.66
C SER A 318 18.37 -3.55 -12.40
N LEU A 319 17.56 -4.32 -13.12
CA LEU A 319 17.80 -5.76 -13.25
C LEU A 319 18.94 -6.04 -14.24
N SER A 320 19.55 -7.22 -14.09
CA SER A 320 20.72 -7.78 -14.76
C SER A 320 22.00 -6.93 -14.80
N GLY A 321 23.13 -7.58 -15.13
CA GLY A 321 24.46 -6.96 -15.12
C GLY A 321 24.78 -6.13 -16.36
N ALA A 322 26.07 -5.92 -16.60
CA ALA A 322 26.56 -5.13 -17.74
C ALA A 322 26.24 -5.76 -19.11
N THR A 323 26.00 -7.07 -19.18
CA THR A 323 25.53 -7.77 -20.39
C THR A 323 24.00 -7.74 -20.45
N PRO A 324 23.40 -7.04 -21.44
CA PRO A 324 21.98 -6.65 -21.41
C PRO A 324 20.97 -7.73 -21.77
N THR A 325 21.37 -9.00 -21.87
CA THR A 325 20.59 -10.07 -22.50
C THR A 325 19.93 -11.05 -21.53
N ASN A 326 20.12 -10.86 -20.22
CA ASN A 326 19.81 -11.88 -19.23
C ASN A 326 18.60 -11.45 -18.37
N ILE A 327 17.59 -12.31 -18.34
CA ILE A 327 16.52 -12.29 -17.34
C ILE A 327 17.07 -12.84 -16.02
N VAL A 328 16.63 -12.29 -14.90
CA VAL A 328 17.02 -12.75 -13.56
C VAL A 328 16.16 -13.95 -13.18
N THR A 329 16.76 -15.14 -13.13
CA THR A 329 16.03 -16.38 -12.81
C THR A 329 16.03 -16.66 -11.31
N ALA A 330 14.83 -16.81 -10.76
CA ALA A 330 14.55 -17.33 -9.42
C ALA A 330 13.88 -18.71 -9.57
N SER A 331 14.50 -19.76 -9.03
CA SER A 331 14.09 -21.14 -9.34
C SER A 331 14.17 -22.14 -8.18
N THR A 332 14.21 -21.66 -6.94
CA THR A 332 14.51 -22.49 -5.76
C THR A 332 13.46 -22.40 -4.67
N GLN A 333 13.00 -21.20 -4.31
CA GLN A 333 12.23 -20.96 -3.09
C GLN A 333 11.06 -19.99 -3.28
N SER A 334 10.16 -19.97 -2.29
CA SER A 334 9.20 -18.88 -2.14
C SER A 334 9.87 -17.71 -1.41
N PHE A 335 9.68 -16.49 -1.89
CA PHE A 335 10.20 -15.26 -1.29
C PHE A 335 9.40 -14.05 -1.76
N THR A 336 9.54 -12.94 -1.04
CA THR A 336 8.89 -11.66 -1.32
C THR A 336 9.91 -10.63 -1.80
N ILE A 337 9.54 -9.78 -2.75
CA ILE A 337 10.19 -8.50 -3.03
C ILE A 337 9.21 -7.41 -2.62
N ASN A 338 9.57 -6.51 -1.71
CA ASN A 338 8.73 -5.39 -1.29
C ASN A 338 9.47 -4.06 -1.49
N GLY A 339 8.90 -3.16 -2.30
CA GLY A 339 9.44 -1.84 -2.58
C GLY A 339 8.80 -0.68 -1.81
N ASP A 340 7.93 -0.98 -0.84
CA ASP A 340 7.49 -0.02 0.18
C ASP A 340 8.60 0.07 1.24
N VAL A 341 9.35 1.16 1.22
CA VAL A 341 10.47 1.37 2.16
C VAL A 341 9.96 2.00 3.44
N ASN A 342 8.90 2.79 3.37
CA ASN A 342 8.47 3.66 4.48
C ASN A 342 7.29 3.11 5.31
N GLY A 343 6.66 2.02 4.86
CA GLY A 343 5.60 1.26 5.53
C GLY A 343 4.17 1.71 5.21
N ASP A 344 3.97 2.66 4.29
CA ASP A 344 2.66 3.26 3.97
C ASP A 344 1.82 2.43 2.99
N GLY A 345 2.39 1.39 2.38
CA GLY A 345 1.75 0.56 1.36
C GLY A 345 1.83 1.13 -0.06
N ILE A 346 2.62 2.17 -0.30
CA ILE A 346 2.85 2.78 -1.62
C ILE A 346 4.23 2.33 -2.14
N ALA A 347 4.37 2.28 -3.46
CA ALA A 347 5.63 1.92 -4.10
C ALA A 347 6.65 3.08 -4.06
N ASP A 348 7.67 2.96 -3.20
CA ASP A 348 8.82 3.89 -3.16
C ASP A 348 9.89 3.55 -4.22
N ILE A 349 9.98 2.28 -4.64
CA ILE A 349 11.06 1.77 -5.48
C ILE A 349 10.62 1.59 -6.94
N THR A 350 11.36 2.22 -7.86
CA THR A 350 11.25 1.95 -9.30
C THR A 350 12.30 0.92 -9.73
N ILE A 351 11.85 -0.22 -10.24
CA ILE A 351 12.69 -1.22 -10.91
C ILE A 351 12.59 -1.01 -12.42
N SER A 352 13.72 -0.81 -13.09
CA SER A 352 13.77 -0.52 -14.53
C SER A 352 14.47 -1.61 -15.34
N GLY A 353 13.93 -1.89 -16.53
CA GLY A 353 14.59 -2.68 -17.58
C GLY A 353 15.57 -1.87 -18.43
N ALA A 354 15.59 -0.54 -18.32
CA ALA A 354 16.59 0.31 -18.96
C ALA A 354 17.86 0.37 -18.11
N ASN A 355 19.00 -0.08 -18.66
CA ASN A 355 20.30 -0.04 -17.98
C ASN A 355 20.86 1.38 -17.87
N THR A 356 20.54 2.22 -18.86
CA THR A 356 20.97 3.61 -18.98
C THR A 356 19.91 4.41 -19.74
N GLY A 357 19.55 5.60 -19.25
CA GLY A 357 18.65 6.51 -19.95
C GLY A 357 17.16 6.13 -19.87
N ASN A 358 16.36 6.79 -20.70
CA ASN A 358 14.89 6.80 -20.57
C ASN A 358 14.14 5.80 -21.46
N VAL A 359 14.85 5.03 -22.31
CA VAL A 359 14.26 4.05 -23.24
C VAL A 359 15.23 2.86 -23.35
N PRO A 360 14.77 1.60 -23.22
CA PRO A 360 15.62 0.42 -23.45
C PRO A 360 16.09 0.32 -24.90
N ALA A 361 17.29 -0.20 -25.12
CA ALA A 361 17.67 -0.64 -26.45
C ALA A 361 16.84 -1.88 -26.84
N THR A 362 16.65 -2.12 -28.15
CA THR A 362 16.02 -3.36 -28.67
C THR A 362 16.90 -4.61 -28.53
N THR A 363 17.89 -4.56 -27.62
CA THR A 363 18.74 -5.66 -27.17
C THR A 363 18.82 -5.74 -25.64
N ASP A 364 18.17 -4.83 -24.91
CA ASP A 364 18.06 -4.84 -23.44
C ASP A 364 16.93 -5.78 -22.99
N TYR A 365 17.21 -7.08 -23.01
CA TYR A 365 16.30 -8.12 -22.55
C TYR A 365 16.44 -8.33 -21.04
N ARG A 366 15.48 -7.79 -20.28
CA ARG A 366 15.49 -7.81 -18.81
C ARG A 366 14.11 -8.15 -18.25
N GLY A 367 14.09 -8.62 -17.01
CA GLY A 367 12.89 -9.01 -16.27
C GLY A 367 13.24 -10.00 -15.15
N ILE A 368 12.22 -10.53 -14.48
CA ILE A 368 12.34 -11.62 -13.50
C ILE A 368 11.65 -12.87 -14.06
N LEU A 369 12.33 -14.02 -14.04
CA LEU A 369 11.79 -15.33 -14.36
C LEU A 369 11.63 -16.13 -13.07
N PHE A 370 10.40 -16.49 -12.71
CA PHE A 370 10.13 -17.43 -11.62
C PHE A 370 9.87 -18.84 -12.16
N ASN A 371 10.64 -19.82 -11.68
CA ASN A 371 10.61 -21.19 -12.16
C ASN A 371 10.82 -22.19 -11.01
N ALA A 372 9.90 -22.21 -10.05
CA ALA A 372 9.97 -23.06 -8.87
C ALA A 372 8.59 -23.70 -8.58
N SER A 373 8.42 -24.97 -8.99
CA SER A 373 7.16 -25.71 -8.79
C SER A 373 6.80 -25.81 -7.30
N GLY A 374 5.53 -25.57 -6.98
CA GLY A 374 5.02 -25.58 -5.59
C GLY A 374 5.56 -24.44 -4.71
N LYS A 375 6.16 -23.40 -5.29
CA LYS A 375 6.63 -22.19 -4.61
C LYS A 375 5.91 -20.95 -5.15
N THR A 376 6.04 -19.82 -4.44
CA THR A 376 5.41 -18.54 -4.79
C THR A 376 6.43 -17.42 -4.76
N LEU A 377 6.54 -16.66 -5.85
CA LEU A 377 7.15 -15.33 -5.81
C LEU A 377 6.06 -14.31 -5.50
N THR A 378 6.27 -13.47 -4.50
CA THR A 378 5.40 -12.33 -4.20
C THR A 378 6.15 -11.03 -4.52
N VAL A 379 5.55 -10.15 -5.34
CA VAL A 379 6.12 -8.84 -5.71
C VAL A 379 5.16 -7.76 -5.24
N LYS A 380 5.59 -6.94 -4.28
CA LYS A 380 4.80 -5.90 -3.65
C LYS A 380 5.37 -4.51 -3.87
N ASN A 381 4.48 -3.53 -4.02
CA ASN A 381 4.77 -2.10 -3.86
C ASN A 381 6.02 -1.65 -4.64
N VAL A 382 6.09 -1.97 -5.94
CA VAL A 382 7.16 -1.51 -6.84
C VAL A 382 6.59 -0.89 -8.10
N ILE A 383 7.34 0.02 -8.71
CA ILE A 383 7.07 0.51 -10.06
C ILE A 383 7.96 -0.28 -11.02
N MET A 384 7.38 -1.12 -11.87
CA MET A 384 8.11 -1.88 -12.88
C MET A 384 7.98 -1.19 -14.25
N GLU A 385 9.06 -0.59 -14.73
CA GLU A 385 9.05 0.16 -15.99
C GLU A 385 10.13 -0.24 -17.00
N ARG A 386 9.85 0.07 -18.27
CA ARG A 386 10.84 -0.01 -19.36
C ARG A 386 11.46 -1.42 -19.49
N PHE A 387 10.68 -2.47 -19.24
CA PHE A 387 11.09 -3.84 -19.54
C PHE A 387 10.82 -4.16 -21.01
N TYR A 388 11.83 -4.69 -21.70
CA TYR A 388 11.75 -5.09 -23.11
C TYR A 388 12.11 -6.57 -23.25
N SER A 389 11.43 -7.25 -24.17
CA SER A 389 11.77 -8.59 -24.64
C SER A 389 11.46 -8.71 -26.13
N ALA A 390 12.17 -9.57 -26.86
CA ALA A 390 11.83 -9.99 -28.21
C ALA A 390 10.94 -11.24 -28.27
N SER A 391 10.65 -11.87 -27.12
CA SER A 391 9.79 -13.05 -27.03
C SER A 391 8.42 -12.66 -26.47
N ALA A 392 7.34 -13.11 -27.12
CA ALA A 392 5.98 -13.01 -26.58
C ALA A 392 5.72 -13.98 -25.40
N LEU A 393 6.70 -14.83 -25.06
CA LEU A 393 6.70 -15.72 -23.89
C LEU A 393 7.48 -15.16 -22.69
N GLN A 394 7.86 -13.89 -22.73
CA GLN A 394 8.58 -13.18 -21.66
C GLN A 394 7.88 -11.87 -21.33
N GLY A 395 8.25 -11.25 -20.21
CA GLY A 395 7.70 -9.98 -19.74
C GLY A 395 8.52 -9.41 -18.60
N ALA A 396 8.08 -8.29 -18.02
CA ALA A 396 8.72 -7.73 -16.82
C ALA A 396 8.76 -8.76 -15.68
N LEU A 397 7.64 -9.47 -15.49
CA LEU A 397 7.56 -10.71 -14.72
C LEU A 397 7.17 -11.88 -15.63
N THR A 398 7.92 -12.97 -15.55
CA THR A 398 7.71 -14.21 -16.31
C THR A 398 7.55 -15.37 -15.32
N LEU A 399 6.35 -15.95 -15.23
CA LEU A 399 6.09 -17.14 -14.43
C LEU A 399 6.19 -18.39 -15.32
N GLN A 400 7.26 -19.16 -15.17
CA GLN A 400 7.41 -20.45 -15.84
C GLN A 400 6.79 -21.58 -15.02
N SER A 401 7.09 -21.66 -13.72
CA SER A 401 6.54 -22.69 -12.82
C SER A 401 6.42 -22.17 -11.39
N GLY A 402 5.46 -22.72 -10.64
CA GLY A 402 5.02 -22.20 -9.35
C GLY A 402 3.90 -21.17 -9.48
N SER A 403 3.77 -20.30 -8.50
CA SER A 403 2.79 -19.21 -8.45
C SER A 403 3.46 -17.84 -8.41
N LEU A 404 2.73 -16.82 -8.86
CA LEU A 404 3.13 -15.42 -8.79
C LEU A 404 2.02 -14.60 -8.12
N GLU A 405 2.38 -13.83 -7.10
CA GLU A 405 1.52 -12.83 -6.48
C GLU A 405 2.08 -11.43 -6.73
N VAL A 406 1.20 -10.50 -7.08
CA VAL A 406 1.52 -9.12 -7.41
C VAL A 406 0.54 -8.21 -6.67
N ASP A 407 1.04 -7.29 -5.85
CA ASP A 407 0.22 -6.47 -4.94
C ASP A 407 0.75 -5.04 -4.88
N GLY A 408 -0.05 -4.02 -5.19
CA GLY A 408 0.42 -2.62 -5.17
C GLY A 408 1.45 -2.26 -6.26
N VAL A 409 1.54 -3.03 -7.35
CA VAL A 409 2.58 -2.86 -8.38
C VAL A 409 2.09 -1.99 -9.54
N THR A 410 2.91 -1.03 -9.97
CA THR A 410 2.67 -0.23 -11.18
C THR A 410 3.55 -0.67 -12.34
N PHE A 411 2.97 -1.33 -13.34
CA PHE A 411 3.62 -1.62 -14.62
C PHE A 411 3.39 -0.48 -15.60
N ARG A 412 4.46 0.23 -15.98
CA ARG A 412 4.35 1.33 -16.96
C ARG A 412 5.46 1.42 -17.98
N ASN A 413 5.14 1.88 -19.19
CA ASN A 413 6.10 2.07 -20.28
C ASN A 413 6.91 0.79 -20.63
N ASN A 414 6.39 -0.40 -20.34
CA ASN A 414 7.03 -1.66 -20.75
C ASN A 414 6.81 -1.86 -22.25
N LEU A 415 7.73 -2.58 -22.91
CA LEU A 415 7.81 -2.79 -24.35
C LEU A 415 7.59 -4.28 -24.74
N ASN A 416 6.89 -5.03 -23.89
CA ASN A 416 6.46 -6.42 -24.08
C ASN A 416 5.30 -6.70 -23.08
N ASN A 417 4.91 -7.96 -22.83
CA ASN A 417 3.94 -8.32 -21.80
C ASN A 417 4.43 -7.74 -20.45
N ALA A 418 3.52 -7.22 -19.63
CA ALA A 418 3.88 -6.82 -18.26
C ALA A 418 4.07 -8.07 -17.39
N ILE A 419 3.10 -8.98 -17.44
CA ILE A 419 3.17 -10.30 -16.82
C ILE A 419 2.85 -11.36 -17.87
N VAL A 420 3.65 -12.44 -17.89
CA VAL A 420 3.37 -13.64 -18.68
C VAL A 420 3.50 -14.89 -17.81
N THR A 421 2.69 -15.91 -18.09
CA THR A 421 2.87 -17.25 -17.52
C THR A 421 2.92 -18.34 -18.60
N THR A 422 3.49 -19.50 -18.27
CA THR A 422 3.58 -20.69 -19.14
C THR A 422 2.75 -21.86 -18.62
N SER A 423 2.46 -22.86 -19.46
CA SER A 423 1.58 -24.00 -19.17
C SER A 423 1.98 -24.93 -18.00
N VAL A 424 3.05 -24.66 -17.27
CA VAL A 424 3.43 -25.38 -16.03
C VAL A 424 3.40 -24.47 -14.78
N SER A 425 2.74 -23.32 -14.90
CA SER A 425 2.42 -22.40 -13.81
C SER A 425 1.20 -22.87 -13.04
N THR A 426 1.19 -22.69 -11.73
CA THR A 426 0.07 -23.06 -10.85
C THR A 426 -0.98 -21.95 -10.83
N SER A 427 -0.66 -20.77 -10.31
CA SER A 427 -1.60 -19.64 -10.21
C SER A 427 -0.93 -18.28 -10.42
N LEU A 428 -1.73 -17.28 -10.81
CA LEU A 428 -1.33 -15.88 -10.89
C LEU A 428 -2.37 -15.03 -10.16
N THR A 429 -1.92 -14.27 -9.16
CA THR A 429 -2.74 -13.31 -8.41
C THR A 429 -2.21 -11.91 -8.62
N VAL A 430 -3.07 -10.99 -9.03
CA VAL A 430 -2.77 -9.56 -9.22
C VAL A 430 -3.78 -8.75 -8.42
N LYS A 431 -3.31 -7.90 -7.50
CA LYS A 431 -4.13 -7.09 -6.60
C LYS A 431 -3.62 -5.65 -6.59
N ASN A 432 -4.52 -4.70 -6.40
CA ASN A 432 -4.17 -3.30 -6.11
C ASN A 432 -3.17 -2.69 -7.13
N SER A 433 -3.18 -3.15 -8.38
CA SER A 433 -2.08 -2.95 -9.33
C SER A 433 -2.52 -2.13 -10.55
N VAL A 434 -1.57 -1.40 -11.14
CA VAL A 434 -1.82 -0.48 -12.26
C VAL A 434 -0.96 -0.88 -13.46
N PHE A 435 -1.60 -1.13 -14.60
CA PHE A 435 -0.95 -1.43 -15.88
C PHE A 435 -1.29 -0.31 -16.86
N ARG A 436 -0.35 0.59 -17.11
CA ARG A 436 -0.58 1.75 -17.98
C ARG A 436 0.54 2.08 -18.96
N ASP A 437 0.20 2.66 -20.10
CA ASP A 437 1.16 3.07 -21.13
C ASP A 437 2.09 1.93 -21.61
N ASN A 438 1.76 0.66 -21.34
CA ASN A 438 2.57 -0.46 -21.79
C ASN A 438 2.33 -0.66 -23.28
N THR A 439 3.41 -0.71 -24.04
CA THR A 439 3.38 -0.93 -25.47
C THR A 439 3.92 -2.32 -25.76
N GLY A 440 3.54 -2.94 -26.87
CA GLY A 440 4.24 -4.11 -27.33
C GLY A 440 4.15 -4.31 -28.82
N VAL A 441 5.30 -4.58 -29.43
CA VAL A 441 5.45 -4.82 -30.86
C VAL A 441 6.34 -6.04 -31.00
N VAL A 442 5.77 -7.19 -31.37
CA VAL A 442 6.51 -8.46 -31.46
C VAL A 442 6.26 -9.13 -32.81
N SER A 443 7.34 -9.62 -33.42
CA SER A 443 7.34 -10.55 -34.53
C SER A 443 7.75 -11.94 -34.01
N GLY A 444 6.83 -12.91 -33.94
CA GLY A 444 7.13 -14.21 -33.33
C GLY A 444 5.96 -15.18 -33.23
N THR A 445 6.07 -16.18 -32.36
CA THR A 445 5.14 -17.33 -32.27
C THR A 445 4.52 -17.51 -30.87
N ALA A 446 3.78 -16.52 -30.37
CA ALA A 446 2.78 -16.71 -29.30
C ALA A 446 1.80 -15.53 -29.22
N GLY A 447 0.55 -15.81 -28.82
CA GLY A 447 -0.41 -14.75 -28.45
C GLY A 447 0.16 -13.85 -27.33
N PHE A 448 -0.24 -12.58 -27.31
CA PHE A 448 0.46 -11.50 -26.61
C PHE A 448 -0.54 -10.60 -25.87
N ALA A 449 -0.27 -10.17 -24.63
CA ALA A 449 -1.22 -9.41 -23.80
C ALA A 449 -0.51 -8.64 -22.67
N VAL A 450 -1.19 -7.69 -22.01
CA VAL A 450 -0.62 -7.00 -20.83
C VAL A 450 -0.40 -8.00 -19.70
N VAL A 451 -1.44 -8.81 -19.43
CA VAL A 451 -1.34 -10.03 -18.62
C VAL A 451 -1.66 -11.22 -19.52
N ARG A 452 -0.62 -12.02 -19.83
CA ARG A 452 -0.72 -13.22 -20.66
C ARG A 452 -0.60 -14.48 -19.80
N ALA A 453 -1.71 -14.93 -19.23
CA ALA A 453 -1.75 -16.10 -18.37
C ALA A 453 -1.98 -17.43 -19.12
N GLN A 454 -1.36 -18.47 -18.58
CA GLN A 454 -1.49 -19.87 -19.00
C GLN A 454 -1.36 -20.78 -17.76
N VAL A 455 -2.20 -20.53 -16.74
CA VAL A 455 -2.12 -21.21 -15.43
C VAL A 455 -2.98 -22.48 -15.35
N ASN A 456 -2.58 -23.43 -14.49
CA ASN A 456 -3.24 -24.74 -14.28
C ASN A 456 -4.27 -24.77 -13.14
N ASP A 457 -4.42 -23.70 -12.36
CA ASP A 457 -5.40 -23.58 -11.29
C ASP A 457 -6.18 -22.27 -11.43
N THR A 458 -5.62 -21.16 -10.97
CA THR A 458 -6.40 -19.91 -10.83
C THR A 458 -5.63 -18.69 -11.34
N LEU A 459 -6.28 -17.91 -12.21
CA LEU A 459 -5.94 -16.51 -12.47
C LEU A 459 -6.88 -15.65 -11.62
N THR A 460 -6.32 -14.73 -10.85
CA THR A 460 -7.06 -13.77 -10.04
C THR A 460 -6.53 -12.37 -10.30
N ILE A 461 -7.41 -11.43 -10.67
CA ILE A 461 -7.09 -10.02 -10.89
C ILE A 461 -8.13 -9.17 -10.16
N GLU A 462 -7.68 -8.34 -9.23
CA GLU A 462 -8.54 -7.69 -8.24
C GLU A 462 -8.13 -6.23 -8.03
N ASN A 463 -9.11 -5.34 -7.89
CA ASN A 463 -8.87 -3.94 -7.52
C ASN A 463 -7.76 -3.28 -8.37
N SER A 464 -7.79 -3.47 -9.69
CA SER A 464 -6.66 -3.19 -10.58
C SER A 464 -7.07 -2.43 -11.85
N LEU A 465 -6.15 -1.62 -12.38
CA LEU A 465 -6.37 -0.76 -13.55
C LEU A 465 -5.54 -1.22 -14.75
N PHE A 466 -6.14 -1.25 -15.93
CA PHE A 466 -5.51 -1.52 -17.22
C PHE A 466 -5.87 -0.40 -18.20
N ALA A 467 -4.99 0.60 -18.34
CA ALA A 467 -5.29 1.83 -19.08
C ALA A 467 -4.26 2.19 -20.16
N ASP A 468 -4.70 2.68 -21.31
CA ASP A 468 -3.85 3.22 -22.39
C ASP A 468 -2.73 2.26 -22.87
N ASN A 469 -2.91 0.94 -22.76
CA ASN A 469 -1.93 -0.03 -23.24
C ASN A 469 -2.11 -0.28 -24.76
N SER A 470 -1.01 -0.33 -25.52
CA SER A 470 -1.03 -0.37 -26.99
C SER A 470 -0.25 -1.55 -27.57
N TYR A 471 -0.96 -2.55 -28.08
CA TYR A 471 -0.43 -3.86 -28.43
C TYR A 471 -0.57 -4.08 -29.94
N VAL A 472 0.55 -4.40 -30.63
CA VAL A 472 0.61 -4.62 -32.09
C VAL A 472 1.25 -5.97 -32.41
N MET A 473 0.45 -6.88 -32.98
CA MET A 473 0.83 -8.23 -33.37
C MET A 473 1.10 -8.35 -34.87
N ASN A 474 2.23 -8.98 -35.23
CA ASN A 474 2.67 -9.23 -36.61
C ASN A 474 3.26 -10.67 -36.74
N MET A 475 2.42 -11.71 -36.80
CA MET A 475 2.84 -13.11 -36.64
C MET A 475 2.49 -14.05 -37.83
N GLY A 476 1.76 -13.58 -38.83
CA GLY A 476 1.23 -14.40 -39.91
C GLY A 476 0.22 -15.48 -39.44
N SER A 477 0.25 -16.65 -40.08
CA SER A 477 -0.79 -17.68 -39.97
C SER A 477 -0.98 -18.31 -38.58
N ASN A 478 -0.06 -18.12 -37.64
CA ASN A 478 -0.09 -18.80 -36.34
C ASN A 478 -0.91 -18.08 -35.26
N SER A 479 -1.53 -16.93 -35.57
CA SER A 479 -2.39 -16.16 -34.66
C SER A 479 -3.79 -16.79 -34.42
N ALA A 480 -4.08 -17.97 -34.98
CA ALA A 480 -5.44 -18.50 -35.19
C ALA A 480 -6.38 -18.49 -33.96
N LEU A 481 -5.87 -18.74 -32.75
CA LEU A 481 -6.67 -18.84 -31.52
C LEU A 481 -6.87 -17.51 -30.78
N TYR A 482 -5.94 -16.55 -30.88
CA TYR A 482 -5.89 -15.35 -30.03
C TYR A 482 -5.55 -14.05 -30.78
N PRO A 483 -6.39 -13.61 -31.73
CA PRO A 483 -6.16 -12.34 -32.42
C PRO A 483 -6.11 -11.08 -31.55
N GLY A 484 -6.71 -11.05 -30.35
CA GLY A 484 -6.49 -9.96 -29.40
C GLY A 484 -7.15 -10.13 -28.04
N SER A 485 -6.48 -9.60 -26.99
CA SER A 485 -6.97 -9.41 -25.62
C SER A 485 -5.93 -8.67 -24.76
N ILE A 486 -6.34 -7.83 -23.82
CA ILE A 486 -5.43 -7.16 -22.86
C ILE A 486 -5.16 -8.01 -21.62
N ILE A 487 -6.19 -8.73 -21.17
CA ILE A 487 -6.08 -9.80 -20.17
C ILE A 487 -6.39 -11.11 -20.88
N ALA A 488 -5.45 -12.05 -20.89
CA ALA A 488 -5.60 -13.36 -21.49
C ALA A 488 -5.41 -14.47 -20.43
N GLN A 489 -6.31 -15.45 -20.39
CA GLN A 489 -6.04 -16.75 -19.73
C GLN A 489 -6.36 -17.89 -20.69
N THR A 490 -5.40 -18.78 -20.90
CA THR A 490 -5.53 -19.87 -21.87
C THR A 490 -5.04 -21.19 -21.27
N HIS A 491 -5.69 -22.31 -21.55
CA HIS A 491 -5.06 -23.62 -21.33
C HIS A 491 -5.61 -24.68 -22.27
N ASN A 492 -4.75 -25.56 -22.80
CA ASN A 492 -5.17 -26.58 -23.76
C ASN A 492 -5.64 -27.89 -23.09
N THR A 493 -5.24 -28.14 -21.85
CA THR A 493 -5.33 -29.47 -21.22
C THR A 493 -5.70 -29.49 -19.73
N ALA A 494 -5.77 -28.33 -19.08
CA ALA A 494 -6.01 -28.22 -17.65
C ALA A 494 -7.25 -27.38 -17.39
N ALA A 495 -7.99 -27.76 -16.36
CA ALA A 495 -9.08 -26.96 -15.85
C ALA A 495 -8.52 -25.73 -15.13
N TYR A 496 -9.25 -24.61 -15.15
CA TYR A 496 -8.84 -23.42 -14.40
C TYR A 496 -10.04 -22.54 -14.00
N THR A 497 -9.80 -21.63 -13.06
CA THR A 497 -10.72 -20.55 -12.69
C THR A 497 -10.09 -19.19 -13.04
N VAL A 498 -10.90 -18.27 -13.57
CA VAL A 498 -10.55 -16.84 -13.69
C VAL A 498 -11.44 -16.06 -12.74
N ASN A 499 -10.86 -15.25 -11.87
CA ASN A 499 -11.56 -14.29 -11.03
C ASN A 499 -11.11 -12.88 -11.40
N ILE A 500 -12.01 -12.07 -11.96
CA ILE A 500 -11.74 -10.66 -12.27
C ILE A 500 -12.78 -9.83 -11.51
N ARG A 501 -12.34 -9.11 -10.47
CA ARG A 501 -13.24 -8.35 -9.60
C ARG A 501 -12.73 -6.95 -9.35
N ASN A 502 -13.61 -5.95 -9.45
CA ASN A 502 -13.23 -4.57 -9.19
C ASN A 502 -12.08 -4.10 -10.11
N VAL A 503 -12.19 -4.37 -11.42
CA VAL A 503 -11.14 -4.04 -12.41
C VAL A 503 -11.62 -3.00 -13.41
N THR A 504 -10.76 -2.04 -13.77
CA THR A 504 -11.04 -1.04 -14.81
C THR A 504 -10.14 -1.30 -16.02
N ILE A 505 -10.71 -1.60 -17.19
CA ILE A 505 -10.00 -1.91 -18.44
C ILE A 505 -10.40 -0.89 -19.50
N VAL A 506 -9.58 0.15 -19.69
CA VAL A 506 -9.98 1.36 -20.42
C VAL A 506 -8.97 1.84 -21.45
N ASN A 507 -9.46 2.36 -22.59
CA ASN A 507 -8.66 3.03 -23.63
C ASN A 507 -7.50 2.19 -24.21
N ASN A 508 -7.52 0.86 -24.06
CA ASN A 508 -6.47 0.01 -24.60
C ASN A 508 -6.66 -0.20 -26.11
N SER A 509 -5.56 -0.42 -26.83
CA SER A 509 -5.55 -0.67 -28.28
C SER A 509 -4.90 -2.02 -28.57
N TYR A 510 -5.58 -2.85 -29.38
CA TYR A 510 -5.04 -4.13 -29.85
C TYR A 510 -5.13 -4.26 -31.37
N ILE A 511 -4.01 -4.09 -32.06
CA ILE A 511 -3.89 -4.25 -33.51
C ILE A 511 -3.23 -5.59 -33.81
N ASN A 512 -3.82 -6.35 -34.71
CA ASN A 512 -3.25 -7.58 -35.24
C ASN A 512 -3.29 -7.53 -36.76
N ASN A 513 -2.14 -7.63 -37.42
CA ASN A 513 -2.05 -7.50 -38.87
C ASN A 513 -2.28 -8.82 -39.63
N ASP A 514 -2.63 -9.91 -38.93
CA ASP A 514 -2.68 -11.27 -39.50
C ASP A 514 -4.08 -11.68 -39.94
N ALA A 515 -4.37 -11.54 -41.24
CA ALA A 515 -5.71 -11.76 -41.82
C ALA A 515 -6.33 -13.16 -41.61
N GLY A 516 -5.54 -14.16 -41.19
CA GLY A 516 -5.97 -15.55 -40.99
C GLY A 516 -6.54 -15.89 -39.60
N ALA A 517 -6.59 -14.95 -38.65
CA ALA A 517 -6.96 -15.27 -37.28
C ALA A 517 -8.48 -15.37 -37.05
N VAL A 518 -8.93 -16.46 -36.41
CA VAL A 518 -10.37 -16.80 -36.27
C VAL A 518 -10.89 -16.85 -34.83
N GLY A 519 -10.01 -16.83 -33.83
CA GLY A 519 -10.35 -16.96 -32.41
C GLY A 519 -10.76 -15.66 -31.71
N VAL A 520 -10.29 -15.48 -30.47
CA VAL A 520 -10.65 -14.39 -29.54
C VAL A 520 -10.27 -13.00 -30.10
N LYS A 521 -11.26 -12.12 -30.35
CA LYS A 521 -11.12 -10.77 -30.97
C LYS A 521 -11.63 -9.65 -30.06
N THR A 522 -10.91 -9.34 -28.98
CA THR A 522 -11.26 -8.26 -28.05
C THR A 522 -10.04 -7.43 -27.66
N ALA A 523 -10.24 -6.23 -27.12
CA ALA A 523 -9.22 -5.49 -26.37
C ALA A 523 -9.56 -5.44 -24.86
N GLY A 524 -10.57 -6.19 -24.43
CA GLY A 524 -10.87 -6.52 -23.03
C GLY A 524 -10.29 -7.86 -22.61
N ILE A 525 -11.16 -8.79 -22.19
CA ILE A 525 -10.80 -10.07 -21.56
C ILE A 525 -10.98 -11.22 -22.55
N GLY A 526 -9.89 -11.94 -22.82
CA GLY A 526 -9.87 -13.13 -23.67
C GLY A 526 -9.62 -14.39 -22.87
N THR A 527 -10.45 -15.43 -23.05
CA THR A 527 -10.20 -16.73 -22.41
C THR A 527 -10.38 -17.90 -23.37
N TYR A 528 -9.65 -19.00 -23.13
CA TYR A 528 -9.82 -20.25 -23.87
C TYR A 528 -9.44 -21.45 -23.02
N SER A 529 -10.25 -22.49 -23.07
CA SER A 529 -9.93 -23.76 -22.43
C SER A 529 -10.15 -24.94 -23.37
N GLY A 530 -9.20 -25.87 -23.41
CA GLY A 530 -9.36 -27.21 -23.98
C GLY A 530 -9.96 -28.22 -22.98
N ALA A 531 -10.09 -27.85 -21.71
CA ALA A 531 -10.74 -28.62 -20.64
C ALA A 531 -11.86 -27.78 -19.99
N SER A 532 -12.54 -28.29 -18.95
CA SER A 532 -13.57 -27.49 -18.24
C SER A 532 -12.94 -26.31 -17.48
N ALA A 533 -13.45 -25.09 -17.62
CA ALA A 533 -13.00 -23.93 -16.87
C ALA A 533 -14.16 -22.99 -16.47
N THR A 534 -13.91 -22.16 -15.46
CA THR A 534 -14.89 -21.18 -14.95
C THR A 534 -14.30 -19.78 -15.07
N VAL A 535 -15.11 -18.82 -15.54
CA VAL A 535 -14.77 -17.40 -15.54
C VAL A 535 -15.78 -16.68 -14.67
N ASN A 536 -15.29 -16.01 -13.64
CA ASN A 536 -16.04 -15.14 -12.74
C ASN A 536 -15.58 -13.70 -13.01
N VAL A 537 -16.50 -12.84 -13.44
CA VAL A 537 -16.26 -11.39 -13.52
C VAL A 537 -17.25 -10.71 -12.58
N TYR A 538 -16.84 -9.67 -11.86
CA TYR A 538 -17.70 -8.86 -10.98
C TYR A 538 -17.25 -7.40 -10.98
N ASN A 539 -18.19 -6.45 -10.88
CA ASN A 539 -17.94 -5.02 -10.71
C ASN A 539 -16.75 -4.55 -11.58
N THR A 540 -16.82 -4.71 -12.89
CA THR A 540 -15.67 -4.51 -13.79
C THR A 540 -16.07 -3.64 -14.97
N ILE A 541 -15.28 -2.59 -15.22
CA ILE A 541 -15.48 -1.66 -16.34
C ILE A 541 -14.62 -2.13 -17.51
N ILE A 542 -15.21 -2.24 -18.70
CA ILE A 542 -14.47 -2.44 -19.95
C ILE A 542 -15.01 -1.43 -20.97
N ALA A 543 -14.22 -0.39 -21.27
CA ALA A 543 -14.72 0.79 -22.00
C ALA A 543 -13.65 1.50 -22.84
N GLY A 544 -14.05 2.14 -23.94
CA GLY A 544 -13.13 2.92 -24.79
C GLY A 544 -12.02 2.12 -25.46
N ASN A 545 -11.98 0.78 -25.28
CA ASN A 545 -10.96 -0.05 -25.90
C ASN A 545 -11.22 -0.16 -27.41
N SER A 546 -10.15 -0.33 -28.17
CA SER A 546 -10.18 -0.43 -29.62
C SER A 546 -9.36 -1.63 -30.09
N GLY A 547 -9.70 -2.21 -31.23
CA GLY A 547 -8.89 -3.26 -31.81
C GLY A 547 -9.22 -3.56 -33.26
N ASN A 548 -8.26 -4.16 -33.96
CA ASN A 548 -8.30 -4.35 -35.40
C ASN A 548 -7.60 -5.65 -35.79
N LEU A 549 -8.18 -6.38 -36.75
CA LEU A 549 -7.60 -7.54 -37.41
C LEU A 549 -7.46 -7.27 -38.92
N ALA A 550 -6.22 -7.15 -39.39
CA ALA A 550 -5.85 -6.97 -40.79
C ALA A 550 -6.66 -5.89 -41.53
N GLY A 551 -6.81 -4.72 -40.90
CA GLY A 551 -7.59 -3.60 -41.39
C GLY A 551 -9.06 -3.59 -40.91
N THR A 552 -9.61 -4.70 -40.44
CA THR A 552 -11.00 -4.81 -40.00
C THR A 552 -11.12 -4.64 -38.48
N SER A 553 -11.86 -3.62 -38.01
CA SER A 553 -12.08 -3.43 -36.56
C SER A 553 -12.74 -4.65 -35.90
N PHE A 554 -12.41 -4.91 -34.63
CA PHE A 554 -13.11 -5.91 -33.83
C PHE A 554 -14.59 -5.55 -33.71
N ALA A 555 -15.47 -6.56 -33.75
CA ALA A 555 -16.92 -6.35 -33.66
C ALA A 555 -17.33 -5.80 -32.28
N ASP A 556 -16.67 -6.26 -31.21
CA ASP A 556 -16.74 -5.66 -29.88
C ASP A 556 -15.36 -5.71 -29.20
N PRO A 557 -14.58 -4.62 -29.22
CA PRO A 557 -13.30 -4.56 -28.52
C PRO A 557 -13.41 -4.48 -26.99
N ASN A 558 -14.62 -4.32 -26.43
CA ASN A 558 -14.85 -4.27 -24.98
C ASN A 558 -15.42 -5.59 -24.42
N ALA A 559 -15.63 -6.61 -25.26
CA ALA A 559 -16.24 -7.87 -24.85
C ALA A 559 -15.33 -8.74 -23.96
N ILE A 560 -15.96 -9.56 -23.12
CA ILE A 560 -15.39 -10.80 -22.59
C ILE A 560 -15.62 -11.89 -23.64
N ILE A 561 -14.56 -12.41 -24.28
CA ILE A 561 -14.68 -13.42 -25.33
C ILE A 561 -14.04 -14.74 -24.89
N TYR A 562 -14.78 -15.84 -25.08
CA TYR A 562 -14.43 -17.17 -24.60
C TYR A 562 -14.98 -18.30 -25.49
N ASN A 563 -14.41 -19.51 -25.41
CA ASN A 563 -14.96 -20.68 -26.10
C ASN A 563 -16.01 -21.41 -25.25
N SER A 564 -17.28 -21.13 -25.52
CA SER A 564 -18.44 -21.56 -24.71
C SER A 564 -18.62 -23.08 -24.55
N ALA A 565 -18.00 -23.91 -25.39
CA ALA A 565 -18.07 -25.37 -25.26
C ALA A 565 -17.39 -25.91 -23.98
N ASN A 566 -16.43 -25.16 -23.43
CA ASN A 566 -15.54 -25.59 -22.35
C ASN A 566 -15.49 -24.62 -21.16
N ILE A 567 -16.07 -23.42 -21.30
CA ILE A 567 -16.01 -22.35 -20.30
C ILE A 567 -17.40 -21.98 -19.82
N THR A 568 -17.62 -22.07 -18.50
CA THR A 568 -18.76 -21.50 -17.81
C THR A 568 -18.43 -20.06 -17.41
N LEU A 569 -19.15 -19.09 -17.97
CA LEU A 569 -19.08 -17.69 -17.51
C LEU A 569 -20.15 -17.48 -16.43
N ASN A 570 -19.71 -17.33 -15.18
CA ASN A 570 -20.55 -16.86 -14.09
C ASN A 570 -20.59 -15.32 -14.13
N ALA A 571 -21.76 -14.78 -14.46
CA ALA A 571 -22.03 -13.35 -14.38
C ALA A 571 -23.16 -13.10 -13.37
N GLY A 572 -22.83 -12.53 -12.20
CA GLY A 572 -23.83 -11.94 -11.31
C GLY A 572 -23.96 -10.47 -11.66
N ASN A 573 -25.09 -10.07 -12.27
CA ASN A 573 -25.46 -8.71 -12.66
C ASN A 573 -24.28 -7.83 -13.16
N ASN A 574 -23.46 -8.40 -14.04
CA ASN A 574 -22.42 -7.64 -14.72
C ASN A 574 -23.02 -6.83 -15.87
N TYR A 575 -22.52 -5.61 -16.04
CA TYR A 575 -22.77 -4.83 -17.24
C TYR A 575 -22.23 -5.59 -18.48
N GLN A 576 -23.13 -6.23 -19.23
CA GLN A 576 -22.86 -6.72 -20.59
C GLN A 576 -23.30 -5.65 -21.59
N GLY A 577 -22.34 -4.87 -22.06
CA GLY A 577 -22.52 -3.92 -23.14
C GLY A 577 -21.20 -3.22 -23.43
N ALA A 578 -20.98 -2.83 -24.68
CA ALA A 578 -20.01 -1.78 -24.92
C ALA A 578 -20.53 -0.50 -24.26
N ILE A 579 -19.69 0.18 -23.49
CA ILE A 579 -19.89 1.59 -23.16
C ILE A 579 -19.82 2.35 -24.50
N THR A 580 -20.98 2.57 -25.13
CA THR A 580 -21.09 3.08 -26.51
C THR A 580 -20.89 4.58 -26.56
N GLY A 581 -19.63 4.98 -26.59
CA GLY A 581 -19.20 6.37 -26.74
C GLY A 581 -17.71 6.51 -26.43
N ASN A 582 -17.19 7.72 -26.59
CA ASN A 582 -15.90 8.05 -25.98
C ASN A 582 -16.12 8.10 -24.48
N ALA A 583 -15.62 7.10 -23.75
CA ALA A 583 -15.52 7.17 -22.30
C ALA A 583 -14.54 8.29 -21.95
N ILE A 584 -15.05 9.46 -21.61
CA ILE A 584 -14.24 10.60 -21.17
C ILE A 584 -13.91 10.33 -19.71
N PHE A 585 -12.62 10.14 -19.42
CA PHE A 585 -12.08 10.04 -18.07
C PHE A 585 -11.54 11.41 -17.62
N VAL A 586 -11.19 11.57 -16.34
CA VAL A 586 -10.64 12.82 -15.79
C VAL A 586 -9.19 13.04 -16.26
N ASP A 587 -9.03 13.42 -17.53
CA ASP A 587 -7.75 13.84 -18.11
C ASP A 587 -7.42 15.29 -17.71
N SER A 588 -6.78 15.46 -16.55
CA SER A 588 -6.10 16.71 -16.25
C SER A 588 -4.80 16.76 -17.05
N THR A 589 -4.65 17.79 -17.89
CA THR A 589 -3.57 17.95 -18.88
C THR A 589 -2.16 18.20 -18.29
N ASN A 590 -1.94 17.86 -17.02
CA ASN A 590 -0.72 18.12 -16.26
C ASN A 590 0.05 16.82 -15.94
N ALA A 591 0.48 16.12 -16.99
CA ALA A 591 1.06 14.78 -16.96
C ALA A 591 2.46 14.63 -16.28
N THR A 592 2.78 15.46 -15.28
CA THR A 592 4.11 15.50 -14.63
C THR A 592 4.13 15.10 -13.15
N LYS A 593 2.97 14.91 -12.49
CA LYS A 593 2.90 14.39 -11.11
C LYS A 593 1.81 13.33 -10.94
N SER A 594 2.22 12.23 -10.32
CA SER A 594 1.49 11.00 -9.94
C SER A 594 -0.02 10.87 -10.25
N LEU A 595 -0.33 9.80 -10.99
CA LEU A 595 -1.67 9.27 -11.31
C LEU A 595 -2.58 10.20 -12.13
N ARG A 596 -2.73 9.88 -13.43
CA ARG A 596 -3.95 10.21 -14.17
C ARG A 596 -5.10 9.46 -13.50
N ASP A 597 -6.18 10.16 -13.15
CA ASP A 597 -7.32 9.57 -12.48
C ASP A 597 -8.31 9.04 -13.52
N TYR A 598 -8.38 7.71 -13.65
CA TYR A 598 -9.25 7.05 -14.63
C TYR A 598 -10.68 6.86 -14.14
N ARG A 599 -11.17 7.81 -13.33
CA ARG A 599 -12.59 8.02 -13.10
C ARG A 599 -13.29 8.52 -14.37
N PRO A 600 -14.57 8.17 -14.56
CA PRO A 600 -15.45 8.90 -15.47
C PRO A 600 -15.41 10.40 -15.20
N ALA A 601 -15.42 11.20 -16.27
CA ALA A 601 -15.79 12.60 -16.16
C ALA A 601 -17.26 12.70 -15.70
N SER A 602 -17.59 13.74 -14.93
CA SER A 602 -18.96 13.99 -14.43
C SER A 602 -20.02 14.15 -15.54
N THR A 603 -19.61 14.37 -16.79
CA THR A 603 -20.48 14.42 -17.96
C THR A 603 -20.72 13.05 -18.63
N ALA A 604 -20.13 11.96 -18.13
CA ALA A 604 -20.23 10.65 -18.74
C ALA A 604 -21.58 9.97 -18.41
N THR A 605 -22.42 9.80 -19.42
CA THR A 605 -23.79 9.25 -19.27
C THR A 605 -23.87 7.74 -19.49
N THR A 606 -22.74 7.08 -19.71
CA THR A 606 -22.67 5.69 -20.19
C THR A 606 -22.18 4.68 -19.15
N PHE A 607 -21.76 5.16 -17.97
CA PHE A 607 -21.49 4.31 -16.81
C PHE A 607 -22.81 4.07 -16.08
N ILE A 608 -23.32 2.83 -16.15
CA ILE A 608 -24.58 2.45 -15.48
C ILE A 608 -24.24 1.71 -14.21
N ASN A 609 -24.52 2.33 -13.06
CA ASN A 609 -24.36 1.73 -11.75
C ASN A 609 -25.45 0.67 -11.47
N ALA A 610 -25.27 -0.51 -12.07
CA ALA A 610 -26.12 -1.69 -11.89
C ALA A 610 -25.41 -2.81 -11.09
N GLY A 611 -24.38 -2.46 -10.32
CA GLY A 611 -23.63 -3.40 -9.50
C GLY A 611 -24.45 -3.96 -8.33
N ASP A 612 -24.13 -5.18 -7.90
CA ASP A 612 -24.85 -5.87 -6.81
C ASP A 612 -24.15 -5.66 -5.46
N SER A 613 -24.68 -4.73 -4.65
CA SER A 613 -24.17 -4.43 -3.31
C SER A 613 -24.58 -5.48 -2.25
N SER A 614 -25.52 -6.39 -2.54
CA SER A 614 -26.05 -7.35 -1.56
C SER A 614 -25.02 -8.36 -1.03
N ASN A 615 -23.89 -8.49 -1.72
CA ASN A 615 -22.83 -9.45 -1.43
C ASN A 615 -21.42 -8.81 -1.39
N ALA A 616 -21.30 -7.52 -1.06
CA ALA A 616 -20.01 -6.79 -1.07
C ALA A 616 -18.85 -7.53 -0.36
N ASN A 617 -19.13 -8.19 0.77
CA ASN A 617 -18.14 -9.01 1.52
C ASN A 617 -17.58 -10.21 0.74
N ARG A 618 -18.25 -10.66 -0.33
CA ARG A 618 -17.84 -11.79 -1.18
C ARG A 618 -16.96 -11.36 -2.36
N TYR A 619 -16.92 -10.06 -2.70
CA TYR A 619 -16.46 -9.59 -4.01
C TYR A 619 -15.34 -8.53 -4.04
N GLY A 620 -14.64 -8.26 -2.92
CA GLY A 620 -13.28 -7.68 -3.01
C GLY A 620 -12.98 -6.42 -2.19
N GLY A 621 -13.26 -6.47 -0.88
CA GLY A 621 -12.86 -5.42 0.06
C GLY A 621 -13.83 -4.25 0.13
N SER A 622 -13.72 -3.46 1.19
CA SER A 622 -14.58 -2.29 1.46
C SER A 622 -14.17 -1.04 0.66
N TYR A 623 -13.00 -1.06 0.00
CA TYR A 623 -12.41 0.10 -0.67
C TYR A 623 -11.97 -0.20 -2.11
N ASP A 624 -11.84 0.86 -2.91
CA ASP A 624 -11.26 0.84 -4.27
C ASP A 624 -9.71 0.88 -4.26
N ILE A 625 -9.05 1.07 -5.41
CA ILE A 625 -7.57 1.09 -5.48
C ILE A 625 -6.98 2.41 -4.96
N ARG A 626 -7.78 3.47 -4.89
CA ARG A 626 -7.41 4.76 -4.30
C ARG A 626 -7.60 4.74 -2.79
N GLY A 627 -8.37 3.77 -2.28
CA GLY A 627 -8.76 3.63 -0.88
C GLY A 627 -10.06 4.37 -0.53
N ILE A 628 -10.90 4.67 -1.52
CA ILE A 628 -12.24 5.26 -1.39
C ILE A 628 -13.27 4.17 -1.04
N ASP A 629 -14.33 4.54 -0.33
CA ASP A 629 -15.41 3.65 0.07
C ASP A 629 -16.16 3.07 -1.15
N ARG A 630 -16.32 1.73 -1.18
CA ARG A 630 -17.02 1.02 -2.27
C ARG A 630 -18.50 1.30 -2.33
N ILE A 631 -19.13 1.61 -1.21
CA ILE A 631 -20.58 1.82 -1.14
C ILE A 631 -20.80 3.23 -0.61
N ARG A 632 -21.36 4.08 -1.47
CA ARG A 632 -21.57 5.51 -1.24
C ARG A 632 -23.03 5.85 -1.56
N ASP A 633 -23.74 6.46 -0.61
CA ASP A 633 -25.17 6.80 -0.69
C ASP A 633 -26.07 5.59 -1.10
N GLY A 634 -25.63 4.36 -0.79
CA GLY A 634 -26.29 3.10 -1.18
C GLY A 634 -25.95 2.59 -2.59
N ALA A 635 -25.18 3.33 -3.38
CA ALA A 635 -24.67 2.97 -4.70
C ALA A 635 -23.30 2.25 -4.59
N LEU A 636 -23.00 1.33 -5.51
CA LEU A 636 -21.77 0.53 -5.51
C LEU A 636 -20.73 1.08 -6.51
N ASP A 637 -19.46 1.02 -6.16
CA ASP A 637 -18.33 1.26 -7.05
C ASP A 637 -18.11 0.10 -8.05
N LEU A 638 -17.94 0.47 -9.32
CA LEU A 638 -17.63 -0.45 -10.41
C LEU A 638 -16.16 -0.31 -10.80
N GLY A 639 -15.47 -1.42 -10.99
CA GLY A 639 -14.08 -1.42 -11.39
C GLY A 639 -13.12 -1.08 -10.25
N ALA A 640 -11.98 -0.49 -10.57
CA ALA A 640 -10.95 -0.13 -9.60
C ALA A 640 -10.99 1.37 -9.22
N TYR A 641 -11.77 2.18 -9.94
CA TYR A 641 -11.53 3.62 -10.08
C TYR A 641 -12.83 4.45 -10.23
N GLU A 642 -14.03 3.96 -9.93
CA GLU A 642 -15.28 4.69 -10.28
C GLU A 642 -16.00 5.36 -9.09
N VAL A 643 -17.29 5.64 -9.33
CA VAL A 643 -18.32 6.37 -8.56
C VAL A 643 -18.44 7.87 -8.85
N HIS A 644 -19.71 8.27 -9.05
CA HIS A 644 -20.35 9.57 -8.82
C HIS A 644 -21.86 9.22 -8.67
N TRP A 645 -22.73 9.71 -7.77
CA TRP A 645 -22.96 10.97 -7.03
C TRP A 645 -23.39 10.61 -5.57
N ASN A 646 -23.52 11.52 -4.58
CA ASN A 646 -23.50 12.99 -4.63
C ASN A 646 -22.10 13.62 -4.62
N VAL A 647 -22.04 14.88 -5.05
CA VAL A 647 -20.89 15.76 -4.82
C VAL A 647 -21.00 16.34 -3.42
N GLY A 648 -20.63 15.56 -2.40
CA GLY A 648 -20.30 16.13 -1.11
C GLY A 648 -19.00 16.92 -1.23
N GLU A 649 -18.96 18.14 -0.71
CA GLU A 649 -17.71 18.85 -0.51
C GLU A 649 -17.25 18.60 0.94
N PRO A 650 -15.97 18.26 1.19
CA PRO A 650 -15.39 18.24 2.51
C PRO A 650 -15.50 19.63 3.12
N SER A 651 -16.17 19.74 4.26
CA SER A 651 -16.18 20.99 5.01
C SER A 651 -14.91 21.09 5.84
N VAL A 652 -14.27 22.25 5.77
CA VAL A 652 -13.20 22.66 6.68
C VAL A 652 -13.72 23.81 7.53
N ASP A 653 -13.60 23.64 8.83
CA ASP A 653 -13.68 24.70 9.84
C ASP A 653 -12.35 24.70 10.61
N LEU A 654 -11.67 25.84 10.74
CA LEU A 654 -10.37 25.92 11.42
C LEU A 654 -10.47 26.32 12.90
N ASN A 655 -11.61 26.87 13.32
CA ASN A 655 -11.83 27.42 14.67
C ASN A 655 -12.92 26.67 15.47
N GLY A 656 -13.52 25.63 14.89
CA GLY A 656 -14.38 24.66 15.56
C GLY A 656 -15.73 25.26 15.95
N ALA A 657 -16.03 25.33 17.24
CA ALA A 657 -17.30 25.90 17.74
C ALA A 657 -17.33 27.45 17.72
N GLY A 658 -16.34 28.11 17.12
CA GLY A 658 -16.26 29.57 17.03
C GLY A 658 -17.18 30.16 15.96
N ALA A 659 -17.26 31.49 15.91
CA ALA A 659 -17.98 32.18 14.84
C ALA A 659 -17.11 32.32 13.58
N GLY A 660 -17.66 32.02 12.41
CA GLY A 660 -16.87 31.91 11.17
C GLY A 660 -16.31 30.50 10.99
N THR A 661 -15.31 30.34 10.13
CA THR A 661 -14.66 29.05 9.77
C THR A 661 -13.15 29.18 9.58
N GLY A 662 -12.59 30.34 9.95
CA GLY A 662 -11.18 30.71 9.79
C GLY A 662 -10.57 31.01 11.15
N GLU A 663 -9.33 30.59 11.35
CA GLU A 663 -8.64 30.71 12.63
C GLU A 663 -7.84 32.02 12.71
N SER A 664 -7.63 32.52 13.92
CA SER A 664 -6.77 33.69 14.18
C SER A 664 -5.86 33.44 15.37
N VAL A 665 -4.58 33.24 15.09
CA VAL A 665 -3.56 32.89 16.08
C VAL A 665 -2.56 34.04 16.21
N SER A 666 -2.08 34.30 17.42
CA SER A 666 -1.04 35.30 17.68
C SER A 666 0.13 34.67 18.41
N THR A 667 1.36 35.06 18.07
CA THR A 667 2.57 34.56 18.75
C THR A 667 3.64 35.63 18.91
N SER A 668 4.32 35.58 20.06
CA SER A 668 5.56 36.32 20.35
C SER A 668 6.80 35.43 20.30
N THR A 669 6.64 34.10 20.13
CA THR A 669 7.73 33.12 20.13
C THR A 669 7.63 32.20 18.89
N PRO A 670 7.65 32.74 17.66
CA PRO A 670 7.41 31.96 16.44
C PRO A 670 8.52 30.94 16.14
N ALA A 671 9.71 31.07 16.74
CA ALA A 671 10.78 30.08 16.62
C ALA A 671 10.44 28.72 17.27
N SER A 672 9.60 28.71 18.31
CA SER A 672 9.12 27.48 18.97
C SER A 672 8.03 26.75 18.17
N GLY A 673 7.46 27.40 17.16
CA GLY A 673 6.26 26.94 16.48
C GLY A 673 4.97 27.42 17.15
N VAL A 674 3.94 27.68 16.34
CA VAL A 674 2.58 27.95 16.80
C VAL A 674 1.60 27.16 15.94
N LEU A 675 0.69 26.41 16.56
CA LEU A 675 -0.34 25.63 15.84
C LEU A 675 -1.24 26.59 15.04
N ILE A 676 -1.49 26.26 13.77
CA ILE A 676 -2.24 27.15 12.87
C ILE A 676 -3.75 26.93 12.93
N ALA A 677 -4.21 25.74 13.34
CA ALA A 677 -5.64 25.40 13.39
C ALA A 677 -5.91 24.32 14.46
N PRO A 678 -5.55 24.56 15.74
CA PRO A 678 -5.59 23.54 16.80
C PRO A 678 -7.01 23.00 17.08
N ASN A 679 -8.05 23.75 16.71
CA ASN A 679 -9.45 23.40 16.91
C ASN A 679 -10.16 22.97 15.61
N ALA A 680 -9.42 22.67 14.54
CA ALA A 680 -10.00 22.39 13.24
C ALA A 680 -10.99 21.22 13.29
N VAL A 681 -12.14 21.37 12.64
CA VAL A 681 -13.15 20.32 12.47
C VAL A 681 -13.30 20.04 10.98
N LEU A 682 -13.27 18.75 10.61
CA LEU A 682 -13.55 18.28 9.26
C LEU A 682 -14.84 17.47 9.27
N SER A 683 -15.64 17.60 8.22
CA SER A 683 -16.79 16.74 7.98
C SER A 683 -16.98 16.50 6.50
N GLN A 684 -17.43 15.30 6.14
CA GLN A 684 -18.01 15.07 4.82
C GLN A 684 -19.48 15.50 4.80
N THR A 685 -19.96 15.93 3.63
CA THR A 685 -21.36 16.34 3.42
C THR A 685 -22.19 15.30 2.67
N ASP A 686 -21.52 14.26 2.16
CA ASP A 686 -22.09 12.99 1.69
C ASP A 686 -21.79 11.87 2.71
N SER A 687 -21.83 10.61 2.27
CA SER A 687 -21.54 9.44 3.11
C SER A 687 -20.08 8.97 3.07
N ASP A 688 -19.14 9.71 2.47
CA ASP A 688 -17.72 9.34 2.49
C ASP A 688 -17.20 9.30 3.93
N THR A 689 -16.54 8.20 4.30
CA THR A 689 -15.87 8.07 5.60
C THR A 689 -14.41 8.50 5.56
N ARG A 690 -13.90 8.83 4.36
CA ARG A 690 -12.47 9.01 4.07
C ARG A 690 -12.16 10.30 3.31
N LEU A 691 -10.89 10.70 3.37
CA LEU A 691 -10.26 11.75 2.58
C LEU A 691 -8.98 11.19 1.92
N LEU A 692 -8.54 11.75 0.78
CA LEU A 692 -7.32 11.33 0.06
C LEU A 692 -6.16 12.32 0.17
N GLY A 693 -6.40 13.57 0.55
CA GLY A 693 -5.34 14.56 0.66
C GLY A 693 -5.73 15.87 1.34
N ALA A 694 -4.70 16.67 1.63
CA ALA A 694 -4.86 18.07 2.00
C ALA A 694 -3.65 18.88 1.54
N THR A 695 -3.84 20.18 1.30
CA THR A 695 -2.76 21.12 1.00
C THR A 695 -2.85 22.31 1.93
N ILE A 696 -1.73 22.64 2.56
CA ILE A 696 -1.60 23.78 3.46
C ILE A 696 -0.47 24.65 2.91
N THR A 697 -0.75 25.91 2.57
CA THR A 697 0.22 26.83 1.97
C THR A 697 0.36 28.11 2.77
N LEU A 698 1.60 28.50 3.08
CA LEU A 698 1.96 29.72 3.78
C LEU A 698 2.18 30.88 2.80
N SER A 699 1.68 32.06 3.17
CA SER A 699 1.80 33.28 2.37
C SER A 699 1.94 34.52 3.26
N GLY A 700 2.33 35.65 2.66
CA GLY A 700 2.61 36.90 3.37
C GLY A 700 3.95 36.94 4.10
N THR A 701 4.85 35.98 3.82
CA THR A 701 6.19 35.90 4.44
C THR A 701 7.03 37.14 4.18
N SER A 702 7.82 37.53 5.17
CA SER A 702 8.72 38.70 5.17
C SER A 702 10.17 38.33 5.50
N ASP A 703 10.42 37.22 6.19
CA ASP A 703 11.76 36.73 6.58
C ASP A 703 12.26 35.59 5.66
N GLY A 704 11.59 35.38 4.52
CA GLY A 704 12.02 34.45 3.47
C GLY A 704 12.01 32.99 3.91
N ALA A 705 13.10 32.26 3.63
CA ALA A 705 13.22 30.84 3.92
C ALA A 705 13.27 30.48 5.42
N ALA A 706 13.33 31.48 6.30
CA ALA A 706 13.20 31.27 7.74
C ALA A 706 11.76 30.94 8.17
N GLU A 707 10.77 31.24 7.32
CA GLU A 707 9.34 31.06 7.59
C GLU A 707 8.77 29.83 6.89
N VAL A 708 8.31 28.86 7.69
CA VAL A 708 7.89 27.55 7.21
C VAL A 708 6.64 27.06 7.92
N LEU A 709 5.90 26.19 7.23
CA LEU A 709 4.98 25.26 7.85
C LEU A 709 5.78 24.05 8.32
N SER A 710 5.53 23.63 9.54
CA SER A 710 6.28 22.59 10.23
C SER A 710 5.32 21.71 11.01
N MET A 711 5.52 20.41 10.95
CA MET A 711 4.97 19.42 11.86
C MET A 711 6.12 18.87 12.68
N LEU A 712 5.88 18.63 13.97
CA LEU A 712 6.84 17.90 14.78
C LEU A 712 7.03 16.49 14.19
N ALA A 713 8.20 15.87 14.42
CA ALA A 713 8.43 14.48 14.02
C ALA A 713 7.30 13.58 14.55
N ALA A 714 6.91 13.78 15.81
CA ALA A 714 5.77 13.13 16.49
C ALA A 714 4.38 13.42 15.88
N SER A 715 4.24 14.44 15.04
CA SER A 715 2.98 14.79 14.34
C SER A 715 2.93 14.25 12.92
N VAL A 716 4.07 14.27 12.19
CA VAL A 716 4.24 13.51 10.93
C VAL A 716 4.00 12.03 11.21
N ALA A 717 4.46 11.58 12.37
CA ALA A 717 4.16 10.32 12.99
C ALA A 717 2.66 9.96 13.02
N THR A 718 1.86 10.80 13.68
CA THR A 718 0.40 10.64 13.76
C THR A 718 -0.27 10.67 12.39
N ALA A 719 0.31 11.32 11.39
CA ALA A 719 -0.19 11.22 10.02
C ALA A 719 -0.03 9.81 9.46
N LYS A 720 1.15 9.19 9.62
CA LYS A 720 1.39 7.84 9.10
C LYS A 720 0.53 6.75 9.76
N THR A 721 0.13 6.88 11.03
CA THR A 721 -0.85 5.95 11.65
C THR A 721 -2.18 5.90 10.92
N TYR A 722 -2.59 7.02 10.34
CA TYR A 722 -3.84 7.10 9.57
C TYR A 722 -3.66 6.70 8.10
N GLY A 723 -2.44 6.36 7.66
CA GLY A 723 -2.12 6.15 6.24
C GLY A 723 -1.87 7.46 5.47
N ILE A 724 -1.57 8.56 6.18
CA ILE A 724 -1.35 9.88 5.59
C ILE A 724 0.16 10.16 5.52
N SER A 725 0.71 10.13 4.30
CA SER A 725 2.05 10.63 4.01
C SER A 725 2.09 12.16 4.10
N VAL A 726 3.20 12.72 4.60
CA VAL A 726 3.44 14.16 4.73
C VAL A 726 4.62 14.54 3.85
N THR A 727 4.41 15.48 2.92
CA THR A 727 5.46 16.01 2.04
C THR A 727 5.55 17.52 2.16
N GLY A 728 6.76 18.08 2.00
CA GLY A 728 7.00 19.51 2.18
C GLY A 728 6.98 19.99 3.64
N ASN A 729 7.23 19.10 4.61
CA ASN A 729 7.47 19.50 5.99
C ASN A 729 8.67 20.47 6.06
N ASP A 730 8.61 21.44 6.97
CA ASP A 730 9.59 22.52 7.10
C ASP A 730 9.79 23.32 5.79
N SER A 731 8.68 23.57 5.06
CA SER A 731 8.66 24.38 3.84
C SER A 731 7.44 25.32 3.77
N SER A 732 7.29 26.10 2.71
CA SER A 732 6.11 26.97 2.51
C SER A 732 4.81 26.21 2.24
N THR A 733 4.86 24.91 1.91
CA THR A 733 3.68 24.11 1.59
C THR A 733 3.80 22.70 2.15
N ILE A 734 2.88 22.31 3.04
CA ILE A 734 2.69 20.92 3.44
C ILE A 734 1.60 20.30 2.56
N THR A 735 1.89 19.15 1.97
CA THR A 735 0.89 18.32 1.27
C THR A 735 0.75 16.98 1.96
N LEU A 736 -0.46 16.69 2.41
CA LEU A 736 -0.89 15.42 2.99
C LEU A 736 -1.48 14.54 1.88
N ARG A 737 -1.14 13.25 1.83
CA ARG A 737 -1.67 12.30 0.84
C ARG A 737 -1.86 10.91 1.42
N GLY A 738 -2.92 10.25 0.99
CA GLY A 738 -3.24 8.86 1.31
C GLY A 738 -4.67 8.75 1.80
N ALA A 739 -5.33 7.63 1.51
CA ALA A 739 -6.68 7.39 1.96
C ALA A 739 -6.72 7.18 3.47
N ALA A 740 -7.39 8.05 4.19
CA ALA A 740 -7.55 7.98 5.65
C ALA A 740 -8.93 8.46 6.07
N SER A 741 -9.36 8.15 7.29
CA SER A 741 -10.65 8.66 7.79
C SER A 741 -10.66 10.19 7.91
N VAL A 742 -11.85 10.79 7.84
CA VAL A 742 -12.06 12.24 8.08
C VAL A 742 -11.42 12.68 9.41
N ALA A 743 -11.63 11.89 10.47
CA ALA A 743 -11.05 12.12 11.78
C ALA A 743 -9.51 12.04 11.79
N GLY A 744 -8.91 11.17 10.97
CA GLY A 744 -7.47 11.08 10.80
C GLY A 744 -6.87 12.35 10.18
N TYR A 745 -7.46 12.83 9.09
CA TYR A 745 -7.04 14.12 8.48
C TYR A 745 -7.26 15.31 9.42
N GLN A 746 -8.35 15.32 10.19
CA GLN A 746 -8.61 16.35 11.18
C GLN A 746 -7.50 16.40 12.24
N ALA A 747 -7.17 15.24 12.83
CA ALA A 747 -6.11 15.12 13.83
C ALA A 747 -4.74 15.57 13.27
N VAL A 748 -4.45 15.30 12.00
CA VAL A 748 -3.19 15.74 11.37
C VAL A 748 -3.14 17.25 11.13
N ILE A 749 -4.21 17.86 10.63
CA ILE A 749 -4.27 19.30 10.37
C ILE A 749 -4.17 20.11 11.67
N GLN A 750 -4.77 19.62 12.76
CA GLN A 750 -4.67 20.21 14.10
C GLN A 750 -3.23 20.28 14.64
N LEU A 751 -2.28 19.51 14.07
CA LEU A 751 -0.89 19.44 14.51
C LEU A 751 0.08 20.30 13.68
N ILE A 752 -0.39 20.97 12.62
CA ILE A 752 0.47 21.80 11.76
C ILE A 752 0.80 23.12 12.46
N GLN A 753 2.07 23.50 12.42
CA GLN A 753 2.62 24.72 13.00
C GLN A 753 3.13 25.68 11.93
N TYR A 754 3.07 26.98 12.20
CA TYR A 754 3.95 27.97 11.57
C TYR A 754 5.19 28.15 12.45
N LYS A 755 6.37 28.20 11.83
CA LYS A 755 7.65 28.53 12.47
C LYS A 755 8.33 29.68 11.75
N ASN A 756 9.01 30.52 12.52
CA ASN A 756 9.95 31.52 12.01
C ASN A 756 11.29 31.37 12.74
N THR A 757 12.31 30.94 12.02
CA THR A 757 13.65 30.68 12.56
C THR A 757 14.60 31.88 12.43
N ALA A 758 14.10 33.04 11.97
CA ALA A 758 14.90 34.26 11.91
C ALA A 758 15.29 34.71 13.32
N GLY A 759 16.55 35.13 13.51
CA GLY A 759 17.05 35.62 14.80
C GLY A 759 16.31 36.88 15.33
N SER A 760 15.56 37.55 14.46
CA SER A 760 14.54 38.55 14.81
C SER A 760 13.42 38.45 13.79
N ALA A 761 12.28 37.87 14.18
CA ALA A 761 11.12 37.72 13.30
C ALA A 761 10.45 39.07 12.99
N THR A 762 10.13 39.32 11.71
CA THR A 762 9.47 40.55 11.26
C THR A 762 7.98 40.51 11.62
N ALA A 763 7.55 41.45 12.46
CA ALA A 763 6.16 41.60 12.89
C ALA A 763 5.18 41.81 11.71
N GLY A 764 3.93 41.41 11.91
CA GLY A 764 2.88 41.43 10.89
C GLY A 764 2.11 40.11 10.82
N THR A 765 1.18 40.00 9.86
CA THR A 765 0.34 38.82 9.69
C THR A 765 0.85 37.95 8.55
N ARG A 766 0.84 36.63 8.77
CA ARG A 766 0.99 35.58 7.75
C ARG A 766 -0.32 34.85 7.59
N THR A 767 -0.52 34.24 6.43
CA THR A 767 -1.74 33.47 6.16
C THR A 767 -1.36 32.05 5.77
N ALA A 768 -1.82 31.07 6.54
CA ALA A 768 -1.84 29.68 6.13
C ALA A 768 -3.21 29.36 5.52
N THR A 769 -3.23 28.92 4.27
CA THR A 769 -4.44 28.53 3.54
C THR A 769 -4.54 27.01 3.50
N ILE A 770 -5.66 26.45 3.97
CA ILE A 770 -5.93 25.02 4.10
C ILE A 770 -7.02 24.62 3.11
N THR A 771 -6.78 23.54 2.37
CA THR A 771 -7.80 22.77 1.66
C THR A 771 -7.65 21.28 1.94
N VAL A 772 -8.75 20.54 2.01
CA VAL A 772 -8.78 19.07 2.05
C VAL A 772 -9.50 18.52 0.82
N ASN A 773 -9.20 17.28 0.46
CA ASN A 773 -9.68 16.62 -0.75
C ASN A 773 -10.03 15.16 -0.44
N ASP A 774 -11.22 14.76 -0.85
CA ASP A 774 -11.79 13.42 -0.71
C ASP A 774 -11.44 12.49 -1.89
N GLY A 775 -10.66 13.00 -2.84
CA GLY A 775 -10.43 12.39 -4.14
C GLY A 775 -11.30 13.01 -5.24
N GLU A 776 -12.58 13.31 -4.98
CA GLU A 776 -13.60 13.91 -5.85
C GLU A 776 -13.54 15.44 -5.94
N THR A 777 -13.67 16.10 -4.81
CA THR A 777 -13.79 17.54 -4.65
C THR A 777 -12.67 18.09 -3.76
N THR A 778 -12.48 19.40 -3.77
CA THR A 778 -11.58 20.08 -2.85
C THR A 778 -12.39 21.08 -2.06
N SER A 779 -12.26 21.05 -0.74
CA SER A 779 -12.92 21.97 0.17
C SER A 779 -12.67 23.44 -0.19
N THR A 780 -13.67 24.27 0.05
CA THR A 780 -13.55 25.73 0.10
C THR A 780 -12.37 26.11 1.00
N ALA A 781 -11.42 26.85 0.41
CA ALA A 781 -10.18 27.21 1.10
C ALA A 781 -10.48 28.05 2.36
N ARG A 782 -9.98 27.57 3.51
CA ARG A 782 -10.02 28.29 4.79
C ARG A 782 -8.66 28.86 5.13
N THR A 783 -8.65 29.95 5.88
CA THR A 783 -7.43 30.66 6.24
C THR A 783 -7.25 30.73 7.75
N SER A 784 -6.01 30.49 8.20
CA SER A 784 -5.53 30.86 9.51
C SER A 784 -4.66 32.11 9.40
N SER A 785 -5.03 33.15 10.14
CA SER A 785 -4.27 34.40 10.23
C SER A 785 -3.33 34.35 11.42
N ILE A 786 -2.02 34.29 11.15
CA ILE A 786 -0.95 34.15 12.15
C ILE A 786 -0.29 35.51 12.35
N THR A 787 -0.53 36.15 13.49
CA THR A 787 -0.01 37.50 13.78
C THR A 787 1.22 37.46 14.68
N LEU A 788 2.33 37.99 14.17
CA LEU A 788 3.61 38.13 14.88
C LEU A 788 3.71 39.52 15.52
N GLY A 789 4.05 39.56 16.81
CA GLY A 789 4.37 40.81 17.52
C GLY A 789 3.17 41.68 17.91
N GLY A 790 1.94 41.14 17.88
CA GLY A 790 0.74 41.81 18.37
C GLY A 790 0.46 41.57 19.86
N ALA A 791 -0.13 42.55 20.54
CA ALA A 791 -0.80 42.32 21.83
C ALA A 791 -2.09 41.47 21.61
N PRO A 792 -2.60 40.76 22.64
CA PRO A 792 -3.79 39.92 22.49
C PRO A 792 -4.99 40.72 21.96
N PRO A 793 -5.88 40.11 21.14
CA PRO A 793 -7.09 40.78 20.69
C PRO A 793 -7.94 41.21 21.89
N PRO A 794 -8.60 42.38 21.83
CA PRO A 794 -9.36 42.89 22.97
C PRO A 794 -10.53 41.94 23.28
N THR A 795 -10.60 41.47 24.53
CA THR A 795 -11.72 40.65 24.99
C THR A 795 -13.01 41.46 24.93
N GLY A 796 -13.90 41.09 24.01
CA GLY A 796 -15.19 41.73 23.81
C GLY A 796 -16.08 41.58 25.03
N ARG A 797 -16.14 42.61 25.88
CA ARG A 797 -17.19 42.74 26.91
C ARG A 797 -18.48 43.27 26.27
N ARG A 798 -19.32 42.38 25.75
CA ARG A 798 -20.78 42.32 25.99
C ARG A 798 -21.44 41.24 25.14
#